data_AF-A0A820G1A2-F1
#
_entry.id   AF-A0A820G1A2-F1
#
_cell.length_a   1.000
_cell.length_b   1.000
_cell.length_c   1.000
_cell.angle_alpha   90.00
_cell.angle_beta   90.00
_cell.angle_gamma   90.00
#
_symmetry.space_group_name_H-M   'P 1'
#
loop_
_entity.id
_entity.type
_entity.pdbx_description
1 polymer ?
#
loop_
_entity_poly.entity_id
_entity_poly.type
_entity_poly.pdbx_seq_one_letter_code
_entity_poly.pdbx_strand_id
1 'polypeptide(L)'
;MVTAYLVTVTVAVTPIGALNPTRKSFFVERYNNWESDTIPAFHYSTHYSTADFTLYWLIRLEPFTTYYLNLHENKFDHANRTFHSIPLSWQNCQRDSSDVKELIPELFSLPEMLNNCNNYNFGQNDDELKIDNVILPKWAQTPEDFIRINRAALKSEFVSSHLHQWIDLIFSYKQRGYSKIYCDVFCNFIFDFVGPEAIRAINVFYYLTYEGAVNFDAITNSTDRATIEAQIKNFGQAPSQILTEPHPPRNSAIPSNPTMHHVAPEDVSMIMKFSSNAPIIHVAANTNSTISTQVVITISNKHDFSINKYNPNAGASTSTYSEPPQTLTGQQAQLPLSMDSRLVLNTGLHRRHLGDNFDECIQRRHQSFVVTADNRFIISTGYCDKSFRVQNTDMARTTQVLYGHFDIVTCTCRSDITIAGNCFIATGSRDSTVCIWIWNGTKGAVVDKEYPNQEINPSPAVILTGHDTEIVCLWISAELGVVSSGSEHGLVLQHTLQGDILRAFENPCGIASPRLLSPSTDGDIIVCYDRSKLCLYTLNGKLMRQAIFEEETIQSLILNADGQYTVIGGDRGFVQILRTHDLQPVYAYPQCDASDSNKLQVLVPDGIGFIGSHCVIELINAGYEPIVVDNLSNSSIVCLQRVEQIVGCKITNYKIDCLDLESLRDVFKRHSIFAIMNFAAMKSVEKPVLYYKNNVGSLLKLLTCMKEFNIKNFLFSSSATVYGAPNYLPLDEKYPWIGDAITNPYGKSKYVCEHILKDRGIAHPDWNIIILRYFNPVGAHESGLIGEDPIGKPNNLMPYVAQVTVGRLPHMNVTDTDYDTPDGTDVRDYIHVVDLATGHIACMKKFKENCGLQACKGYSVLEMIKALEKASGKTIAYKECPRRSGDLASVDADPAVAAKELGWKAERSLDDICRDLWR
;
A
#
# COMPACT_ATOMS: atom_id res chain seq x y z
N MET A 1 6.76 -14.75 23.11
CA MET A 1 8.21 -14.85 23.45
C MET A 1 9.02 -13.70 22.90
N VAL A 2 8.96 -13.37 21.59
CA VAL A 2 9.66 -12.21 20.99
C VAL A 2 9.29 -10.89 21.68
N THR A 3 8.02 -10.71 22.02
CA THR A 3 7.52 -9.53 22.76
C THR A 3 8.04 -9.45 24.19
N ALA A 4 8.21 -10.59 24.89
CA ALA A 4 8.77 -10.62 26.24
C ALA A 4 10.28 -10.31 26.23
N TYR A 5 11.00 -10.79 25.21
CA TYR A 5 12.41 -10.47 24.99
C TYR A 5 12.64 -8.97 24.76
N LEU A 6 11.73 -8.31 24.03
CA LEU A 6 11.87 -6.90 23.67
C LEU A 6 11.35 -5.94 24.76
N VAL A 7 10.23 -6.27 25.38
CA VAL A 7 9.56 -5.39 26.36
C VAL A 7 10.29 -5.36 27.71
N THR A 8 10.73 -6.52 28.20
CA THR A 8 11.42 -6.62 29.49
C THR A 8 12.79 -5.96 29.48
N VAL A 9 13.39 -5.84 28.29
CA VAL A 9 14.74 -5.36 28.08
C VAL A 9 14.81 -3.85 27.81
N THR A 10 13.69 -3.25 27.39
CA THR A 10 13.69 -1.86 26.88
C THR A 10 13.14 -0.85 27.90
N VAL A 11 12.19 -1.26 28.75
CA VAL A 11 11.74 -0.49 29.92
C VAL A 11 11.44 -1.51 31.01
N ALA A 12 12.46 -1.85 31.77
CA ALA A 12 12.27 -2.73 32.91
C ALA A 12 11.54 -1.93 34.00
N VAL A 13 10.27 -2.25 34.23
CA VAL A 13 9.45 -1.77 35.37
C VAL A 13 10.06 -2.19 36.72
N THR A 14 10.98 -3.15 36.66
CA THR A 14 11.72 -3.75 37.77
C THR A 14 13.17 -3.92 37.35
N PRO A 15 14.16 -3.78 38.24
CA PRO A 15 15.58 -3.94 37.89
C PRO A 15 15.90 -5.28 37.21
N ILE A 16 16.91 -5.31 36.33
CA ILE A 16 17.29 -6.50 35.53
C ILE A 16 17.50 -7.76 36.39
N GLY A 17 18.08 -7.61 37.59
CA GLY A 17 18.30 -8.69 38.55
C GLY A 17 17.03 -9.32 39.11
N ALA A 18 15.91 -8.59 39.08
CA ALA A 18 14.63 -8.99 39.67
C ALA A 18 13.58 -9.42 38.63
N LEU A 19 13.95 -9.52 37.35
CA LEU A 19 13.04 -9.95 36.27
C LEU A 19 12.54 -11.39 36.43
N ASN A 20 13.40 -12.27 36.94
CA ASN A 20 13.07 -13.66 37.23
C ASN A 20 12.53 -13.77 38.68
N PRO A 21 11.34 -14.35 38.91
CA PRO A 21 10.81 -14.51 40.27
C PRO A 21 11.76 -15.24 41.24
N THR A 22 12.50 -16.24 40.76
CA THR A 22 13.47 -16.98 41.58
C THR A 22 14.67 -16.10 41.97
N ARG A 23 15.21 -15.32 41.03
CA ARG A 23 16.29 -14.35 41.33
C ARG A 23 15.81 -13.24 42.24
N LYS A 24 14.58 -12.76 42.01
CA LYS A 24 13.93 -11.77 42.87
C LYS A 24 13.89 -12.25 44.33
N SER A 25 13.46 -13.49 44.57
CA SER A 25 13.48 -14.08 45.92
C SER A 25 14.88 -14.16 46.49
N PHE A 26 15.88 -14.59 45.70
CA PHE A 26 17.28 -14.64 46.14
C PHE A 26 17.80 -13.28 46.63
N PHE A 27 17.54 -12.19 45.88
CA PHE A 27 17.99 -10.86 46.28
C PHE A 27 17.25 -10.34 47.53
N VAL A 28 15.95 -10.63 47.66
CA VAL A 28 15.17 -10.28 48.85
C VAL A 28 15.66 -11.03 50.09
N GLU A 29 15.92 -12.33 49.98
CA GLU A 29 16.47 -13.14 51.07
C GLU A 29 17.86 -12.65 51.47
N ARG A 30 18.72 -12.35 50.50
CA ARG A 30 20.05 -11.78 50.75
C ARG A 30 19.98 -10.46 51.51
N TYR A 31 19.06 -9.57 51.14
CA TYR A 31 18.88 -8.28 51.80
C TYR A 31 18.36 -8.46 53.24
N ASN A 32 17.35 -9.30 53.43
CA ASN A 32 16.71 -9.50 54.74
C ASN A 32 17.61 -10.23 55.75
N ASN A 33 18.50 -11.10 55.27
CA ASN A 33 19.42 -11.87 56.10
C ASN A 33 20.83 -11.25 56.14
N TRP A 34 20.97 -9.96 55.83
CA TRP A 34 22.26 -9.30 55.78
C TRP A 34 22.80 -9.02 57.19
N GLU A 35 23.97 -9.59 57.51
CA GLU A 35 24.62 -9.45 58.80
C GLU A 35 25.98 -8.74 58.64
N SER A 36 26.00 -7.42 58.82
CA SER A 36 27.23 -6.62 58.88
C SER A 36 27.01 -5.33 59.67
N ASP A 37 27.92 -5.05 60.62
CA ASP A 37 27.87 -3.81 61.41
C ASP A 37 28.48 -2.60 60.68
N THR A 38 29.14 -2.84 59.53
CA THR A 38 29.90 -1.81 58.80
C THR A 38 29.38 -1.55 57.38
N ILE A 39 28.76 -2.55 56.75
CA ILE A 39 28.25 -2.46 55.38
C ILE A 39 26.72 -2.54 55.42
N PRO A 40 25.99 -1.49 54.99
CA PRO A 40 24.54 -1.53 54.89
C PRO A 40 24.04 -2.67 53.99
N ALA A 41 22.82 -3.15 54.25
CA ALA A 41 22.19 -4.16 53.40
C ALA A 41 21.98 -3.64 51.97
N PHE A 42 22.19 -4.50 50.98
CA PHE A 42 22.01 -4.17 49.57
C PHE A 42 21.52 -5.38 48.76
N HIS A 43 20.86 -5.10 47.63
CA HIS A 43 20.46 -6.14 46.68
C HIS A 43 21.62 -6.48 45.74
N TYR A 44 22.26 -5.47 45.15
CA TYR A 44 23.29 -5.64 44.13
C TYR A 44 24.64 -5.08 44.59
N SER A 45 25.72 -5.84 44.35
CA SER A 45 27.08 -5.48 44.78
C SER A 45 27.73 -4.38 43.93
N THR A 46 27.23 -4.17 42.72
CA THR A 46 27.67 -3.11 41.81
C THR A 46 26.44 -2.44 41.21
N HIS A 47 26.61 -1.25 40.67
CA HIS A 47 25.62 -0.64 39.80
C HIS A 47 25.47 -1.48 38.52
N TYR A 48 24.30 -1.45 37.88
CA TYR A 48 24.03 -2.19 36.63
C TYR A 48 24.68 -1.57 35.39
N SER A 49 25.24 -0.36 35.53
CA SER A 49 26.01 0.35 34.50
C SER A 49 27.37 0.75 35.07
N THR A 50 28.35 -0.15 34.94
CA THR A 50 29.76 0.12 35.23
C THR A 50 30.53 0.39 33.94
N ALA A 51 31.73 0.97 34.03
CA ALA A 51 32.59 1.15 32.88
C ALA A 51 32.89 -0.20 32.19
N ASP A 52 33.15 -1.25 32.97
CA ASP A 52 33.41 -2.59 32.46
C ASP A 52 32.20 -3.19 31.73
N PHE A 53 30.98 -3.02 32.27
CA PHE A 53 29.76 -3.49 31.61
C PHE A 53 29.47 -2.77 30.30
N THR A 54 29.74 -1.46 30.24
CA THR A 54 29.57 -0.68 29.01
C THR A 54 30.58 -1.12 27.95
N LEU A 55 31.86 -1.27 28.34
CA LEU A 55 32.92 -1.71 27.44
C LEU A 55 32.76 -3.17 27.01
N TYR A 56 32.18 -4.04 27.85
CA TYR A 56 31.82 -5.41 27.49
C TYR A 56 30.93 -5.46 26.23
N TRP A 57 29.92 -4.60 26.15
CA TRP A 57 29.05 -4.51 24.98
C TRP A 57 29.78 -3.94 23.76
N LEU A 58 30.64 -2.92 23.96
CA LEU A 58 31.30 -2.15 22.90
C LEU A 58 32.69 -2.67 22.50
N ILE A 59 33.11 -3.83 23.02
CA ILE A 59 34.49 -4.35 22.88
C ILE A 59 35.02 -4.48 21.45
N ARG A 60 34.13 -4.46 20.43
CA ARG A 60 34.48 -4.57 19.00
C ARG A 60 34.69 -3.23 18.29
N LEU A 61 34.40 -2.11 18.95
CA LEU A 61 34.45 -0.77 18.36
C LEU A 61 35.55 0.07 18.98
N GLU A 62 36.32 0.77 18.15
CA GLU A 62 37.23 1.81 18.63
C GLU A 62 36.46 3.11 18.91
N PRO A 63 36.86 3.91 19.92
CA PRO A 63 38.01 3.72 20.83
C PRO A 63 37.73 2.79 22.02
N PHE A 64 36.56 2.15 22.09
CA PHE A 64 36.12 1.36 23.25
C PHE A 64 36.96 0.10 23.46
N THR A 65 37.44 -0.54 22.39
CA THR A 65 38.39 -1.65 22.49
C THR A 65 39.68 -1.20 23.19
N THR A 66 40.25 -0.06 22.79
CA THR A 66 41.43 0.52 23.45
C THR A 66 41.18 0.79 24.94
N TYR A 67 40.00 1.32 25.28
CA TYR A 67 39.62 1.56 26.68
C TYR A 67 39.46 0.27 27.49
N TYR A 68 38.91 -0.78 26.88
CA TYR A 68 38.80 -2.10 27.51
C TYR A 68 40.17 -2.69 27.83
N LEU A 69 41.09 -2.66 26.86
CA LEU A 69 42.47 -3.16 27.05
C LEU A 69 43.19 -2.38 28.16
N ASN A 70 43.05 -1.06 28.21
CA ASN A 70 43.66 -0.24 29.27
C ASN A 70 43.12 -0.59 30.68
N LEU A 71 41.85 -1.03 30.78
CA LEU A 71 41.24 -1.45 32.04
C LEU A 71 41.72 -2.85 32.48
N HIS A 72 42.08 -3.72 31.51
CA HIS A 72 42.42 -5.13 31.70
C HIS A 72 43.89 -5.46 31.37
N GLU A 73 44.82 -4.60 31.78
CA GLU A 73 46.27 -4.81 31.65
C GLU A 73 46.74 -5.16 30.21
N ASN A 74 46.13 -4.52 29.21
CA ASN A 74 46.35 -4.72 27.77
C ASN A 74 46.07 -6.14 27.27
N LYS A 75 45.12 -6.85 27.89
CA LYS A 75 44.69 -8.18 27.46
C LYS A 75 43.18 -8.25 27.28
N PHE A 76 42.75 -9.03 26.30
CA PHE A 76 41.37 -9.46 26.22
C PHE A 76 41.07 -10.45 27.34
N ASP A 77 39.83 -10.45 27.82
CA ASP A 77 39.38 -11.40 28.83
C ASP A 77 39.25 -12.82 28.25
N HIS A 78 39.02 -13.80 29.10
CA HIS A 78 38.79 -15.18 28.70
C HIS A 78 37.65 -15.25 27.66
N ALA A 79 37.82 -16.07 26.63
CA ALA A 79 36.87 -16.20 25.54
C ALA A 79 35.42 -16.42 26.03
N ASN A 80 35.20 -17.34 26.97
CA ASN A 80 33.85 -17.59 27.54
C ASN A 80 33.21 -16.38 28.26
N ARG A 81 34.01 -15.43 28.72
CA ARG A 81 33.53 -14.20 29.37
C ARG A 81 33.43 -13.02 28.40
N THR A 82 33.93 -13.17 27.18
CA THR A 82 33.82 -12.14 26.15
C THR A 82 32.41 -12.15 25.57
N PHE A 83 31.85 -10.95 25.38
CA PHE A 83 30.55 -10.77 24.73
C PHE A 83 30.58 -11.37 23.32
N HIS A 84 29.84 -12.44 23.07
CA HIS A 84 29.79 -13.08 21.76
C HIS A 84 28.40 -13.57 21.34
N SER A 85 27.40 -13.49 22.23
CA SER A 85 26.06 -13.99 21.94
C SER A 85 25.00 -13.21 22.71
N ILE A 86 24.05 -12.64 21.97
CA ILE A 86 22.88 -11.95 22.53
C ILE A 86 21.97 -12.95 23.28
N PRO A 87 21.60 -14.12 22.72
CA PRO A 87 20.84 -15.13 23.45
C PRO A 87 21.52 -15.63 24.73
N LEU A 88 22.84 -15.81 24.73
CA LEU A 88 23.57 -16.25 25.91
C LEU A 88 23.57 -15.17 26.99
N SER A 89 23.82 -13.91 26.62
CA SER A 89 23.80 -12.79 27.55
C SER A 89 22.44 -12.65 28.24
N TRP A 90 21.34 -12.85 27.50
CA TRP A 90 20.00 -12.91 28.07
C TRP A 90 19.79 -14.10 29.02
N GLN A 91 20.31 -15.27 28.71
CA GLN A 91 20.22 -16.42 29.62
C GLN A 91 21.00 -16.19 30.90
N ASN A 92 22.20 -15.60 30.80
CA ASN A 92 23.04 -15.28 31.94
C ASN A 92 22.35 -14.25 32.85
N CYS A 93 21.80 -13.17 32.28
CA CYS A 93 21.04 -12.19 33.07
C CYS A 93 19.72 -12.74 33.63
N GLN A 94 19.31 -13.96 33.30
CA GLN A 94 18.13 -14.62 33.90
C GLN A 94 18.50 -15.69 34.93
N ARG A 95 19.76 -16.13 34.98
CA ARG A 95 20.21 -17.30 35.78
C ARG A 95 21.35 -16.99 36.74
N ASP A 96 22.30 -16.15 36.32
CA ASP A 96 23.48 -15.82 37.10
C ASP A 96 23.20 -14.61 38.01
N SER A 97 23.21 -14.80 39.32
CA SER A 97 22.99 -13.73 40.29
C SER A 97 24.07 -12.66 40.27
N SER A 98 25.24 -12.92 39.69
CA SER A 98 26.30 -11.90 39.48
C SER A 98 26.09 -11.08 38.21
N ASP A 99 25.27 -11.55 37.26
CA ASP A 99 25.00 -10.84 36.02
C ASP A 99 23.77 -9.91 36.16
N VAL A 100 24.07 -8.63 36.36
CA VAL A 100 23.09 -7.55 36.52
C VAL A 100 23.31 -6.44 35.49
N LYS A 101 23.91 -6.76 34.33
CA LYS A 101 24.19 -5.79 33.26
C LYS A 101 22.90 -5.30 32.62
N GLU A 102 22.75 -3.99 32.49
CA GLU A 102 21.70 -3.40 31.66
C GLU A 102 22.14 -3.19 30.21
N LEU A 103 21.17 -2.98 29.32
CA LEU A 103 21.46 -2.58 27.96
C LEU A 103 21.95 -1.13 27.88
N ILE A 104 22.74 -0.88 26.84
CA ILE A 104 23.24 0.45 26.48
C ILE A 104 22.47 1.03 25.28
N PRO A 105 22.42 2.36 25.10
CA PRO A 105 21.73 3.01 23.98
C PRO A 105 22.13 2.50 22.59
N GLU A 106 23.37 2.03 22.44
CA GLU A 106 23.94 1.49 21.22
C GLU A 106 23.19 0.24 20.73
N LEU A 107 22.56 -0.54 21.63
CA LEU A 107 21.70 -1.68 21.25
C LEU A 107 20.38 -1.26 20.57
N PHE A 108 20.11 0.04 20.47
CA PHE A 108 18.96 0.61 19.75
C PHE A 108 19.36 1.51 18.58
N SER A 109 20.66 1.77 18.40
CA SER A 109 21.15 2.76 17.45
C SER A 109 22.33 2.30 16.58
N LEU A 110 23.18 1.38 17.05
CA LEU A 110 24.50 1.13 16.50
C LEU A 110 24.73 -0.36 16.15
N PRO A 111 24.37 -0.83 14.94
CA PRO A 111 24.57 -2.23 14.54
C PRO A 111 26.04 -2.65 14.46
N GLU A 112 26.95 -1.71 14.25
CA GLU A 112 28.39 -1.94 14.09
C GLU A 112 29.01 -2.61 15.34
N MET A 113 28.45 -2.39 16.54
CA MET A 113 28.95 -3.01 17.78
C MET A 113 28.89 -4.54 17.77
N LEU A 114 28.04 -5.11 16.92
CA LEU A 114 27.80 -6.55 16.81
C LEU A 114 28.75 -7.22 15.80
N ASN A 115 29.52 -6.44 15.03
CA ASN A 115 30.43 -6.93 14.01
C ASN A 115 31.89 -6.70 14.40
N ASN A 116 32.75 -7.70 14.20
CA ASN A 116 34.18 -7.61 14.41
C ASN A 116 34.89 -7.03 13.17
N CYS A 117 34.55 -5.80 12.78
CA CYS A 117 35.07 -5.17 11.57
C CYS A 117 36.60 -4.97 11.60
N ASN A 118 37.18 -4.86 12.80
CA ASN A 118 38.61 -4.68 13.02
C ASN A 118 39.41 -6.01 13.03
N ASN A 119 38.75 -7.16 12.88
CA ASN A 119 39.37 -8.50 12.90
C ASN A 119 40.17 -8.80 14.19
N TYR A 120 39.69 -8.35 15.35
CA TYR A 120 40.30 -8.68 16.64
C TYR A 120 40.25 -10.19 16.91
N ASN A 121 41.26 -10.71 17.59
CA ASN A 121 41.29 -12.11 18.01
C ASN A 121 40.85 -12.26 19.48
N PHE A 122 39.60 -12.68 19.67
CA PHE A 122 39.01 -12.93 20.99
C PHE A 122 39.20 -14.37 21.51
N GLY A 123 39.93 -15.22 20.77
CA GLY A 123 40.15 -16.62 21.13
C GLY A 123 39.00 -17.56 20.77
N GLN A 124 39.01 -18.74 21.39
CA GLN A 124 38.01 -19.81 21.23
C GLN A 124 37.34 -20.11 22.57
N ASN A 125 36.04 -20.36 22.53
CA ASN A 125 35.29 -20.77 23.72
C ASN A 125 35.52 -22.27 24.04
N ASP A 126 34.93 -22.76 25.14
CA ASP A 126 35.04 -24.17 25.57
C ASP A 126 34.49 -25.18 24.55
N ASP A 127 33.63 -24.74 23.63
CA ASP A 127 33.08 -25.53 22.53
C ASP A 127 33.93 -25.46 21.25
N GLU A 128 35.18 -24.95 21.35
CA GLU A 128 36.13 -24.71 20.24
C GLU A 128 35.64 -23.73 19.16
N LEU A 129 34.56 -22.99 19.42
CA LEU A 129 34.05 -21.95 18.52
C LEU A 129 34.88 -20.68 18.65
N LYS A 130 35.41 -20.21 17.52
CA LYS A 130 36.11 -18.92 17.44
C LYS A 130 35.15 -17.78 17.72
N ILE A 131 35.53 -16.88 18.64
CA ILE A 131 34.76 -15.68 18.92
C ILE A 131 35.09 -14.60 17.89
N ASP A 132 34.07 -14.16 17.18
CA ASP A 132 34.18 -13.18 16.10
C ASP A 132 32.98 -12.22 16.14
N ASN A 133 32.08 -12.24 15.15
CA ASN A 133 30.81 -11.51 15.19
C ASN A 133 29.90 -12.01 16.31
N VAL A 134 29.05 -11.13 16.82
CA VAL A 134 28.08 -11.47 17.87
C VAL A 134 26.98 -12.35 17.29
N ILE A 135 26.70 -13.47 17.95
CA ILE A 135 25.60 -14.38 17.60
C ILE A 135 24.27 -13.70 17.94
N LEU A 136 23.46 -13.52 16.90
CA LEU A 136 22.14 -12.91 16.97
C LEU A 136 21.05 -13.94 17.33
N PRO A 137 19.92 -13.50 17.91
CA PRO A 137 18.78 -14.38 18.07
C PRO A 137 18.19 -14.80 16.71
N LYS A 138 17.55 -15.97 16.64
CA LYS A 138 17.02 -16.57 15.40
C LYS A 138 16.08 -15.68 14.58
N TRP A 139 15.45 -14.67 15.21
CA TRP A 139 14.53 -13.75 14.55
C TRP A 139 15.23 -12.56 13.87
N ALA A 140 16.51 -12.30 14.17
CA ALA A 140 17.30 -11.26 13.53
C ALA A 140 18.27 -11.91 12.53
N GLN A 141 18.14 -11.55 11.25
CA GLN A 141 19.02 -12.05 10.20
C GLN A 141 20.35 -11.28 10.15
N THR A 142 20.29 -9.97 10.41
CA THR A 142 21.47 -9.09 10.43
C THR A 142 21.48 -8.21 11.68
N PRO A 143 22.64 -7.64 12.06
CA PRO A 143 22.74 -6.64 13.13
C PRO A 143 21.77 -5.47 12.96
N GLU A 144 21.57 -5.01 11.72
CA GLU A 144 20.65 -3.92 11.41
C GLU A 144 19.20 -4.31 11.69
N ASP A 145 18.80 -5.54 11.32
CA ASP A 145 17.48 -6.07 11.67
C ASP A 145 17.29 -6.17 13.19
N PHE A 146 18.32 -6.62 13.91
CA PHE A 146 18.31 -6.64 15.36
C PHE A 146 18.07 -5.24 15.95
N ILE A 147 18.90 -4.26 15.58
CA ILE A 147 18.80 -2.87 16.07
C ILE A 147 17.44 -2.26 15.71
N ARG A 148 16.99 -2.42 14.46
CA ARG A 148 15.70 -1.89 13.97
C ARG A 148 14.53 -2.43 14.79
N ILE A 149 14.49 -3.74 15.04
CA ILE A 149 13.40 -4.36 15.82
C ILE A 149 13.45 -3.91 17.28
N ASN A 150 14.63 -3.81 17.89
CA ASN A 150 14.77 -3.27 19.25
C ASN A 150 14.32 -1.81 19.32
N ARG A 151 14.71 -0.98 18.35
CA ARG A 151 14.26 0.42 18.25
C ARG A 151 12.75 0.52 18.08
N ALA A 152 12.15 -0.31 17.22
CA ALA A 152 10.70 -0.35 17.06
C ALA A 152 9.98 -0.76 18.35
N ALA A 153 10.56 -1.69 19.13
CA ALA A 153 10.05 -2.05 20.43
C ALA A 153 10.18 -0.91 21.46
N LEU A 154 11.30 -0.18 21.47
CA LEU A 154 11.50 1.02 22.31
C LEU A 154 10.48 2.11 21.99
N LYS A 155 10.13 2.28 20.71
CA LYS A 155 9.12 3.24 20.25
C LYS A 155 7.68 2.74 20.39
N SER A 156 7.47 1.53 20.94
CA SER A 156 6.13 0.96 21.07
C SER A 156 5.26 1.69 22.09
N GLU A 157 3.94 1.57 21.92
CA GLU A 157 2.96 2.12 22.87
C GLU A 157 3.11 1.52 24.27
N PHE A 158 3.41 0.22 24.35
CA PHE A 158 3.63 -0.45 25.63
C PHE A 158 4.79 0.22 26.39
N VAL A 159 5.92 0.43 25.73
CA VAL A 159 7.07 1.11 26.33
C VAL A 159 6.71 2.56 26.68
N SER A 160 6.07 3.29 25.78
CA SER A 160 5.69 4.70 26.00
C SER A 160 4.79 4.88 27.22
N SER A 161 3.85 3.97 27.44
CA SER A 161 2.93 3.99 28.59
C SER A 161 3.60 3.58 29.90
N HIS A 162 4.72 2.84 29.87
CA HIS A 162 5.42 2.34 31.06
C HIS A 162 6.76 3.04 31.35
N LEU A 163 7.25 3.91 30.47
CA LEU A 163 8.56 4.57 30.58
C LEU A 163 8.73 5.34 31.90
N HIS A 164 7.65 5.94 32.41
CA HIS A 164 7.62 6.64 33.69
C HIS A 164 8.10 5.76 34.86
N GLN A 165 7.88 4.44 34.79
CA GLN A 165 8.26 3.50 35.85
C GLN A 165 9.76 3.23 35.88
N TRP A 166 10.42 3.22 34.72
CA TRP A 166 11.88 3.16 34.64
C TRP A 166 12.52 4.48 35.08
N ILE A 167 11.94 5.63 34.66
CA ILE A 167 12.37 6.94 35.17
C ILE A 167 12.27 6.97 36.70
N ASP A 168 11.22 6.35 37.26
CA ASP A 168 11.07 6.30 38.70
C ASP A 168 12.18 5.53 39.42
N LEU A 169 12.63 4.42 38.82
CA LEU A 169 13.72 3.58 39.32
C LEU A 169 15.09 4.26 39.22
N ILE A 170 15.36 4.94 38.10
CA ILE A 170 16.68 5.47 37.80
C ILE A 170 16.87 6.91 38.29
N PHE A 171 15.87 7.78 38.19
CA PHE A 171 16.03 9.21 38.46
C PHE A 171 15.05 9.76 39.51
N SER A 172 14.11 8.96 40.01
CA SER A 172 13.07 9.42 40.94
C SER A 172 13.08 8.72 42.31
N TYR A 173 11.94 8.79 43.01
CA TYR A 173 11.71 8.34 44.38
C TYR A 173 11.99 6.84 44.62
N LYS A 174 12.02 5.98 43.60
CA LYS A 174 12.39 4.55 43.76
C LYS A 174 13.90 4.29 43.66
N GLN A 175 14.71 5.32 43.41
CA GLN A 175 16.17 5.22 43.35
C GLN A 175 16.80 5.20 44.75
N ARG A 176 16.48 6.21 45.58
CA ARG A 176 16.98 6.33 46.96
C ARG A 176 15.88 6.34 48.03
N GLY A 177 14.60 6.44 47.67
CA GLY A 177 13.49 6.21 48.61
C GLY A 177 13.05 7.36 49.52
N TYR A 178 13.59 8.58 49.42
CA TYR A 178 13.08 9.73 50.17
C TYR A 178 11.93 10.43 49.44
N SER A 179 10.70 10.19 49.89
CA SER A 179 9.55 11.07 49.62
C SER A 179 9.62 12.26 50.56
N LYS A 180 9.25 13.46 50.09
CA LYS A 180 9.24 14.72 50.87
C LYS A 180 8.47 14.62 52.20
N ILE A 181 7.55 13.66 52.34
CA ILE A 181 6.76 13.39 53.55
C ILE A 181 7.59 12.76 54.69
N TYR A 182 8.68 12.04 54.39
CA TYR A 182 9.48 11.31 55.39
C TYR A 182 10.73 12.07 55.87
N CYS A 183 11.19 13.09 55.14
CA CYS A 183 12.40 13.84 55.51
C CYS A 183 12.25 14.67 56.80
N ASP A 184 11.03 15.06 57.18
CA ASP A 184 10.82 16.00 58.30
C ASP A 184 10.94 15.35 59.70
N VAL A 185 11.06 14.01 59.82
CA VAL A 185 10.94 13.33 61.14
C VAL A 185 12.19 12.57 61.60
N PHE A 186 13.13 12.18 60.72
CA PHE A 186 14.19 11.22 61.09
C PHE A 186 15.61 11.46 60.55
N CYS A 187 15.93 12.61 59.94
CA CYS A 187 17.26 12.82 59.31
C CYS A 187 18.37 13.23 60.30
N ASN A 188 18.76 12.38 61.25
CA ASN A 188 19.89 12.64 62.17
C ASN A 188 20.96 11.53 62.23
N PHE A 189 20.95 10.52 61.35
CA PHE A 189 22.01 9.50 61.29
C PHE A 189 22.55 9.27 59.87
N ILE A 190 23.87 9.11 59.77
CA ILE A 190 24.67 8.88 58.54
C ILE A 190 24.30 7.56 57.82
N PHE A 191 23.47 6.70 58.41
CA PHE A 191 23.13 5.37 57.90
C PHE A 191 21.88 5.32 57.00
N ASP A 192 21.14 6.41 56.87
CA ASP A 192 19.89 6.47 56.11
C ASP A 192 20.16 7.03 54.70
N PHE A 193 20.73 6.24 53.78
CA PHE A 193 20.87 6.62 52.35
C PHE A 193 19.83 5.93 51.44
N VAL A 194 19.02 5.02 51.98
CA VAL A 194 18.09 4.17 51.22
C VAL A 194 16.74 4.11 51.94
N GLY A 195 15.70 4.64 51.30
CA GLY A 195 14.34 4.68 51.81
C GLY A 195 13.49 3.46 51.38
N PRO A 196 12.29 3.32 51.97
CA PRO A 196 11.46 2.11 51.88
C PRO A 196 11.00 1.78 50.45
N GLU A 197 10.86 2.79 49.59
CA GLU A 197 10.42 2.60 48.19
C GLU A 197 11.51 1.95 47.33
N ALA A 198 12.79 2.25 47.55
CA ALA A 198 13.90 1.60 46.86
C ALA A 198 14.04 0.13 47.28
N ILE A 199 13.76 -0.17 48.56
CA ILE A 199 13.73 -1.54 49.09
C ILE A 199 12.57 -2.34 48.45
N ARG A 200 11.35 -1.77 48.42
CA ARG A 200 10.18 -2.39 47.77
C ARG A 200 10.40 -2.63 46.28
N ALA A 201 11.10 -1.72 45.61
CA ALA A 201 11.46 -1.84 44.20
C ALA A 201 12.63 -2.80 43.94
N ILE A 202 13.31 -3.30 44.99
CA ILE A 202 14.49 -4.17 44.91
C ILE A 202 15.61 -3.50 44.11
N ASN A 203 15.85 -2.22 44.41
CA ASN A 203 16.72 -1.33 43.65
C ASN A 203 17.78 -0.68 44.56
N VAL A 204 18.44 -1.50 45.38
CA VAL A 204 19.43 -1.04 46.38
C VAL A 204 20.80 -1.57 46.02
N PHE A 205 21.75 -0.66 45.82
CA PHE A 205 23.13 -0.96 45.43
C PHE A 205 24.08 -0.86 46.61
N TYR A 206 25.30 -1.36 46.42
CA TYR A 206 26.38 -1.22 47.40
C TYR A 206 26.64 0.25 47.73
N TYR A 207 26.79 0.61 49.01
CA TYR A 207 26.77 2.01 49.47
C TYR A 207 27.77 2.94 48.72
N LEU A 208 28.95 2.42 48.31
CA LEU A 208 29.95 3.18 47.55
C LEU A 208 29.49 3.63 46.15
N THR A 209 28.40 3.07 45.61
CA THR A 209 27.87 3.48 44.31
C THR A 209 27.11 4.80 44.38
N TYR A 210 26.75 5.27 45.58
CA TYR A 210 25.99 6.50 45.75
C TYR A 210 26.92 7.69 45.98
N GLU A 211 26.72 8.75 45.20
CA GLU A 211 27.36 10.03 45.41
C GLU A 211 27.13 10.53 46.85
N GLY A 212 28.22 10.94 47.52
CA GLY A 212 28.22 11.47 48.89
C GLY A 212 28.30 10.42 50.00
N ALA A 213 28.35 9.12 49.68
CA ALA A 213 28.43 8.05 50.67
C ALA A 213 29.78 7.95 51.41
N VAL A 214 30.86 8.49 50.83
CA VAL A 214 32.19 8.54 51.44
C VAL A 214 32.67 9.98 51.55
N ASN A 215 33.09 10.36 52.75
CA ASN A 215 33.79 11.62 52.97
C ASN A 215 35.31 11.41 52.77
N PHE A 216 35.82 11.77 51.60
CA PHE A 216 37.26 11.63 51.27
C PHE A 216 38.17 12.46 52.19
N ASP A 217 37.68 13.57 52.74
CA ASP A 217 38.47 14.44 53.62
C ASP A 217 38.68 13.82 55.01
N ALA A 218 37.85 12.85 55.38
CA ALA A 218 37.98 12.09 56.63
C ALA A 218 39.00 10.94 56.55
N ILE A 219 39.44 10.56 55.33
CA ILE A 219 40.38 9.45 55.12
C ILE A 219 41.81 9.99 55.09
N THR A 220 42.53 9.80 56.20
CA THR A 220 43.90 10.30 56.38
C THR A 220 44.98 9.38 55.77
N ASN A 221 44.67 8.11 55.52
CA ASN A 221 45.59 7.15 54.91
C ASN A 221 45.46 7.15 53.37
N SER A 222 46.55 7.46 52.67
CA SER A 222 46.60 7.52 51.21
C SER A 222 46.32 6.19 50.51
N THR A 223 46.65 5.06 51.15
CA THR A 223 46.44 3.72 50.58
C THR A 223 44.97 3.31 50.66
N ASP A 224 44.32 3.61 51.79
CA ASP A 224 42.90 3.32 51.99
C ASP A 224 42.04 4.19 51.06
N ARG A 225 42.43 5.47 50.91
CA ARG A 225 41.81 6.37 49.93
C ARG A 225 41.90 5.84 48.51
N ALA A 226 43.09 5.44 48.06
CA ALA A 226 43.27 4.87 46.72
C ALA A 226 42.48 3.56 46.52
N THR A 227 42.35 2.75 47.56
CA THR A 227 41.56 1.50 47.52
C THR A 227 40.07 1.78 47.36
N ILE A 228 39.54 2.74 48.11
CA ILE A 228 38.12 3.15 48.03
C ILE A 228 37.85 3.84 46.69
N GLU A 229 38.75 4.70 46.20
CA GLU A 229 38.64 5.32 44.87
C GLU A 229 38.60 4.25 43.76
N ALA A 230 39.44 3.22 43.84
CA ALA A 230 39.42 2.10 42.90
C ALA A 230 38.12 1.29 42.97
N GLN A 231 37.58 1.05 44.18
CA GLN A 231 36.30 0.37 44.36
C GLN A 231 35.13 1.17 43.77
N ILE A 232 35.07 2.48 44.03
CA ILE A 232 34.08 3.40 43.46
C ILE A 232 34.11 3.37 41.94
N LYS A 233 35.32 3.42 41.36
CA LYS A 233 35.51 3.36 39.90
C LYS A 233 35.00 2.05 39.30
N ASN A 234 35.23 0.92 39.99
CA ASN A 234 34.86 -0.41 39.49
C ASN A 234 33.39 -0.78 39.75
N PHE A 235 32.80 -0.32 40.86
CA PHE A 235 31.41 -0.63 41.21
C PHE A 235 30.39 0.24 40.49
N GLY A 236 30.84 1.30 39.82
CA GLY A 236 29.99 2.25 39.11
C GLY A 236 29.38 3.31 40.04
N GLN A 237 28.80 4.34 39.42
CA GLN A 237 28.11 5.42 40.14
C GLN A 237 26.63 5.45 39.73
N ALA A 238 25.75 5.40 40.73
CA ALA A 238 24.34 5.65 40.54
C ALA A 238 24.14 7.14 40.23
N PRO A 239 23.29 7.49 39.24
CA PRO A 239 23.02 8.88 38.93
C PRO A 239 22.41 9.62 40.14
N SER A 240 22.52 10.94 40.20
CA SER A 240 21.89 11.71 41.28
C SER A 240 20.35 11.68 41.11
N GLN A 241 19.61 11.56 42.22
CA GLN A 241 18.15 11.61 42.20
C GLN A 241 17.68 12.99 41.76
N ILE A 242 16.86 13.06 40.71
CA ILE A 242 16.34 14.32 40.13
C ILE A 242 14.95 14.63 40.67
N LEU A 243 14.11 13.60 40.87
CA LEU A 243 12.71 13.73 41.25
C LEU A 243 12.43 13.05 42.59
N THR A 244 11.61 13.67 43.44
CA THR A 244 11.18 13.12 44.73
C THR A 244 9.76 12.55 44.71
N GLU A 245 9.02 12.80 43.62
CA GLU A 245 7.64 12.36 43.41
C GLU A 245 7.55 11.49 42.15
N PRO A 246 6.54 10.60 42.04
CA PRO A 246 6.37 9.74 40.87
C PRO A 246 6.32 10.55 39.57
N HIS A 247 7.07 10.11 38.57
CA HIS A 247 7.03 10.72 37.25
C HIS A 247 5.63 10.53 36.64
N PRO A 248 5.00 11.59 36.10
CA PRO A 248 3.68 11.48 35.52
C PRO A 248 3.68 10.46 34.36
N PRO A 249 2.69 9.56 34.27
CA PRO A 249 2.56 8.69 33.12
C PRO A 249 2.27 9.54 31.88
N ARG A 250 2.93 9.20 30.77
CA ARG A 250 2.51 9.75 29.47
C ARG A 250 1.15 9.13 29.16
N ASN A 251 0.08 9.95 29.16
CA ASN A 251 -1.17 9.56 28.52
C ASN A 251 -0.81 9.07 27.12
N SER A 252 -1.30 7.90 26.69
CA SER A 252 -1.12 7.37 25.34
C SER A 252 -1.73 8.35 24.34
N ALA A 253 -0.97 9.41 24.04
CA ALA A 253 -1.29 10.42 23.07
C ALA A 253 -0.91 9.86 21.70
N ILE A 254 -1.65 8.82 21.30
CA ILE A 254 -2.29 8.97 20.01
C ILE A 254 -3.45 9.92 20.37
N PRO A 255 -3.41 11.24 20.06
CA PRO A 255 -4.65 11.76 19.48
C PRO A 255 -4.85 10.78 18.34
N SER A 256 -5.82 9.88 18.48
CA SER A 256 -6.37 9.08 17.39
C SER A 256 -6.15 9.93 16.16
N ASN A 257 -5.11 9.65 15.36
CA ASN A 257 -4.97 10.35 14.11
C ASN A 257 -5.95 9.52 13.30
N PRO A 258 -7.24 9.90 13.32
CA PRO A 258 -8.31 8.93 13.08
C PRO A 258 -8.15 8.39 11.66
N THR A 259 -7.48 9.16 10.82
CA THR A 259 -7.16 8.92 9.42
C THR A 259 -6.14 7.81 9.16
N MET A 260 -5.31 7.36 10.12
CA MET A 260 -4.29 6.34 9.82
C MET A 260 -4.87 4.91 9.77
N HIS A 261 -5.99 4.69 10.48
CA HIS A 261 -6.63 3.37 10.57
C HIS A 261 -8.16 3.37 10.45
N HIS A 262 -8.82 4.52 10.22
CA HIS A 262 -10.11 4.46 9.56
C HIS A 262 -9.85 3.98 8.14
N VAL A 263 -10.22 2.74 7.86
CA VAL A 263 -10.37 2.25 6.49
C VAL A 263 -11.35 3.22 5.84
N ALA A 264 -10.83 4.13 5.02
CA ALA A 264 -11.68 4.91 4.16
C ALA A 264 -12.51 3.89 3.37
N PRO A 265 -13.85 3.98 3.37
CA PRO A 265 -14.69 3.00 2.69
C PRO A 265 -14.41 2.94 1.17
N GLU A 266 -13.71 3.95 0.63
CA GLU A 266 -13.35 4.10 -0.77
C GLU A 266 -11.86 4.48 -0.91
N ASP A 267 -11.17 3.84 -1.85
CA ASP A 267 -9.75 4.12 -2.19
C ASP A 267 -9.51 5.51 -2.76
N VAL A 268 -10.55 6.14 -3.31
CA VAL A 268 -10.49 7.46 -3.98
C VAL A 268 -11.52 8.38 -3.36
N SER A 269 -11.07 9.41 -2.62
CA SER A 269 -11.97 10.36 -1.97
C SER A 269 -12.36 11.57 -2.82
N MET A 270 -11.51 11.95 -3.79
CA MET A 270 -11.75 13.11 -4.66
C MET A 270 -10.86 13.04 -5.90
N ILE A 271 -11.42 13.39 -7.07
CA ILE A 271 -10.67 13.60 -8.31
C ILE A 271 -10.73 15.09 -8.68
N MET A 272 -9.56 15.72 -8.85
CA MET A 272 -9.45 17.12 -9.26
C MET A 272 -8.99 17.20 -10.71
N LYS A 273 -9.75 17.90 -11.55
CA LYS A 273 -9.38 18.17 -12.94
C LYS A 273 -8.80 19.58 -13.05
N PHE A 274 -7.58 19.67 -13.56
CA PHE A 274 -6.93 20.94 -13.86
C PHE A 274 -7.33 21.43 -15.26
N SER A 275 -7.46 22.74 -15.45
CA SER A 275 -7.80 23.34 -16.76
C SER A 275 -6.78 23.04 -17.86
N SER A 276 -5.54 22.70 -17.48
CA SER A 276 -4.49 22.30 -18.40
C SER A 276 -4.27 20.80 -18.34
N ASN A 277 -4.23 20.15 -19.49
CA ASN A 277 -3.85 18.74 -19.64
C ASN A 277 -2.34 18.50 -19.40
N ALA A 278 -1.65 19.43 -18.73
CA ALA A 278 -0.23 19.28 -18.40
C ALA A 278 -0.10 18.43 -17.14
N PRO A 279 0.79 17.43 -17.11
CA PRO A 279 0.96 16.58 -15.94
C PRO A 279 1.39 17.42 -14.73
N ILE A 280 0.89 17.04 -13.55
CA ILE A 280 1.35 17.58 -12.28
C ILE A 280 2.69 16.92 -11.95
N ILE A 281 3.72 17.74 -11.72
CA ILE A 281 5.10 17.28 -11.49
C ILE A 281 5.58 17.54 -10.07
N HIS A 282 4.87 18.35 -9.28
CA HIS A 282 5.15 18.59 -7.87
C HIS A 282 3.86 18.79 -7.08
N VAL A 283 3.81 18.18 -5.90
CA VAL A 283 2.73 18.31 -4.92
C VAL A 283 3.35 18.58 -3.56
N ALA A 284 2.97 19.69 -2.94
CA ALA A 284 3.34 20.02 -1.57
C ALA A 284 2.08 20.04 -0.70
N ALA A 285 2.01 19.08 0.23
CA ALA A 285 0.88 18.91 1.14
C ALA A 285 1.29 19.30 2.58
N ASN A 286 1.10 20.57 2.93
CA ASN A 286 1.38 21.08 4.27
C ASN A 286 0.07 21.20 5.05
N THR A 287 -0.40 20.06 5.58
CA THR A 287 -1.72 19.90 6.21
C THR A 287 -1.67 19.74 7.73
N ASN A 288 -0.52 19.98 8.36
CA ASN A 288 -0.35 19.88 9.81
C ASN A 288 -1.27 20.88 10.55
N SER A 289 -1.94 20.44 11.62
CA SER A 289 -2.84 21.26 12.47
C SER A 289 -2.18 22.46 13.13
N THR A 290 -0.86 22.44 13.25
CA THR A 290 -0.08 23.55 13.82
C THR A 290 0.13 24.73 12.86
N ILE A 291 -0.12 24.55 11.56
CA ILE A 291 0.05 25.57 10.53
C ILE A 291 -1.26 26.34 10.34
N SER A 292 -1.19 27.67 10.33
CA SER A 292 -2.37 28.55 10.24
C SER A 292 -3.16 28.40 8.93
N THR A 293 -2.47 28.11 7.83
CA THR A 293 -3.07 27.92 6.50
C THR A 293 -2.71 26.56 5.93
N GLN A 294 -3.62 25.60 6.09
CA GLN A 294 -3.47 24.25 5.56
C GLN A 294 -3.89 24.19 4.09
N VAL A 295 -2.93 23.92 3.22
CA VAL A 295 -3.17 23.86 1.78
C VAL A 295 -2.36 22.75 1.12
N VAL A 296 -2.84 22.32 -0.05
CA VAL A 296 -2.13 21.45 -0.98
C VAL A 296 -1.82 22.26 -2.23
N ILE A 297 -0.53 22.50 -2.46
CA ILE A 297 -0.03 23.22 -3.62
C ILE A 297 0.37 22.22 -4.68
N THR A 298 -0.14 22.40 -5.91
CA THR A 298 0.23 21.57 -7.06
C THR A 298 0.88 22.44 -8.13
N ILE A 299 1.91 21.91 -8.78
CA ILE A 299 2.64 22.57 -9.87
C ILE A 299 2.65 21.65 -11.09
N SER A 300 2.20 22.19 -12.22
CA SER A 300 2.16 21.47 -13.50
C SER A 300 3.47 21.60 -14.28
N ASN A 301 3.69 20.72 -15.25
CA ASN A 301 4.85 20.79 -16.15
C ASN A 301 4.87 22.06 -17.03
N LYS A 302 3.76 22.81 -17.09
CA LYS A 302 3.70 24.14 -17.70
C LYS A 302 3.94 25.28 -16.70
N HIS A 303 4.45 24.98 -15.50
CA HIS A 303 4.78 25.96 -14.45
C HIS A 303 3.60 26.73 -13.86
N ASP A 304 2.39 26.27 -14.14
CA ASP A 304 1.20 26.79 -13.50
C ASP A 304 0.99 26.08 -12.17
N PHE A 305 0.65 26.86 -11.16
CA PHE A 305 0.44 26.34 -9.82
C PHE A 305 -0.92 26.72 -9.25
N SER A 306 -1.40 25.90 -8.33
CA SER A 306 -2.68 26.09 -7.64
C SER A 306 -2.53 25.90 -6.14
N ILE A 307 -3.39 26.54 -5.37
CA ILE A 307 -3.45 26.47 -3.91
C ILE A 307 -4.82 25.91 -3.53
N ASN A 308 -4.87 24.64 -3.17
CA ASN A 308 -6.11 23.94 -2.83
C ASN A 308 -6.24 23.89 -1.31
N LYS A 309 -7.37 24.34 -0.76
CA LYS A 309 -7.54 24.40 0.70
C LYS A 309 -7.81 23.00 1.25
N TYR A 310 -7.13 22.63 2.32
CA TYR A 310 -7.35 21.37 3.01
C TYR A 310 -8.46 21.51 4.04
N ASN A 311 -9.42 20.57 4.02
CA ASN A 311 -10.53 20.52 4.95
C ASN A 311 -10.32 19.36 5.93
N PRO A 312 -9.83 19.62 7.16
CA PRO A 312 -9.50 18.55 8.11
C PRO A 312 -10.72 17.77 8.62
N ASN A 313 -11.93 18.32 8.46
CA ASN A 313 -13.18 17.70 8.92
C ASN A 313 -13.90 16.88 7.84
N ALA A 314 -13.33 16.75 6.64
CA ALA A 314 -13.90 15.93 5.59
C ALA A 314 -13.90 14.46 6.01
N GLY A 315 -15.08 13.85 6.11
CA GLY A 315 -15.26 12.46 6.57
C GLY A 315 -15.67 12.29 8.05
N ALA A 316 -15.78 13.36 8.83
CA ALA A 316 -16.30 13.31 10.19
C ALA A 316 -17.85 13.26 10.21
N SER A 317 -18.46 12.28 9.55
CA SER A 317 -19.87 11.93 9.75
C SER A 317 -19.97 10.78 10.75
N THR A 318 -19.60 11.03 12.02
CA THR A 318 -19.97 10.12 13.11
C THR A 318 -21.40 10.40 13.53
N SER A 319 -22.25 9.41 13.30
CA SER A 319 -23.54 9.22 13.95
C SER A 319 -23.41 9.29 15.48
N THR A 320 -23.73 10.43 16.08
CA THR A 320 -24.18 10.46 17.47
C THR A 320 -25.63 9.99 17.51
N TYR A 321 -25.85 8.79 18.04
CA TYR A 321 -27.17 8.26 18.40
C TYR A 321 -27.79 9.10 19.52
N SER A 322 -28.36 10.26 19.19
CA SER A 322 -29.26 10.99 20.07
C SER A 322 -29.83 12.19 19.34
N GLU A 323 -30.78 11.98 18.42
CA GLU A 323 -32.01 12.78 18.24
C GLU A 323 -32.76 12.35 16.96
N PRO A 324 -34.10 12.44 16.92
CA PRO A 324 -34.87 12.12 15.73
C PRO A 324 -34.63 13.18 14.64
N PRO A 325 -34.67 12.80 13.34
CA PRO A 325 -34.30 13.70 12.27
C PRO A 325 -35.34 14.80 12.09
N GLN A 326 -34.97 16.04 12.42
CA GLN A 326 -35.63 17.20 11.83
C GLN A 326 -35.12 17.37 10.40
N THR A 327 -36.06 17.56 9.48
CA THR A 327 -35.86 17.81 8.05
C THR A 327 -34.93 19.01 7.83
N LEU A 328 -33.65 18.73 7.54
CA LEU A 328 -32.70 19.69 7.00
C LEU A 328 -32.36 19.29 5.57
N THR A 329 -32.83 20.11 4.64
CA THR A 329 -32.46 20.08 3.23
C THR A 329 -30.99 20.51 3.08
N GLY A 330 -30.14 19.63 2.51
CA GLY A 330 -28.97 20.06 1.73
C GLY A 330 -27.59 20.19 2.40
N GLN A 331 -27.17 19.27 3.30
CA GLN A 331 -25.73 19.18 3.63
C GLN A 331 -25.00 18.29 2.60
N GLN A 332 -24.35 18.92 1.62
CA GLN A 332 -23.34 18.25 0.79
C GLN A 332 -22.20 17.74 1.69
N ALA A 333 -21.78 16.49 1.50
CA ALA A 333 -20.58 15.96 2.15
C ALA A 333 -19.38 16.88 1.84
N GLN A 334 -18.70 17.38 2.87
CA GLN A 334 -17.52 18.22 2.68
C GLN A 334 -16.37 17.37 2.13
N LEU A 335 -15.89 17.71 0.93
CA LEU A 335 -14.74 17.08 0.30
C LEU A 335 -13.43 17.44 1.04
N PRO A 336 -12.41 16.54 1.02
CA PRO A 336 -11.14 16.76 1.71
C PRO A 336 -10.33 17.95 1.18
N LEU A 337 -10.55 18.34 -0.07
CA LEU A 337 -9.95 19.51 -0.68
C LEU A 337 -11.01 20.44 -1.25
N SER A 338 -10.85 21.73 -1.02
CA SER A 338 -11.56 22.76 -1.77
C SER A 338 -10.64 23.24 -2.88
N MET A 339 -11.05 23.04 -4.13
CA MET A 339 -10.26 23.48 -5.28
C MET A 339 -10.01 24.99 -5.24
N ASP A 340 -8.84 25.39 -5.72
CA ASP A 340 -8.48 26.80 -5.86
C ASP A 340 -9.55 27.55 -6.68
N SER A 341 -10.07 28.66 -6.16
CA SER A 341 -11.10 29.45 -6.86
C SER A 341 -10.62 29.95 -8.22
N ARG A 342 -9.31 30.14 -8.39
CA ARG A 342 -8.70 30.52 -9.68
C ARG A 342 -8.62 29.37 -10.68
N LEU A 343 -8.68 28.11 -10.23
CA LEU A 343 -8.84 26.94 -11.10
C LEU A 343 -10.30 26.77 -11.55
N VAL A 344 -11.26 27.03 -10.65
CA VAL A 344 -12.70 26.80 -10.90
C VAL A 344 -13.27 27.72 -11.99
N LEU A 345 -12.79 28.97 -12.08
CA LEU A 345 -13.37 29.97 -12.99
C LEU A 345 -13.05 29.76 -14.47
N ASN A 346 -12.13 28.86 -14.83
CA ASN A 346 -11.76 28.48 -16.21
C ASN A 346 -11.54 29.67 -17.19
N THR A 347 -11.25 30.87 -16.68
CA THR A 347 -10.95 32.07 -17.46
C THR A 347 -9.44 32.29 -17.47
N GLY A 348 -8.82 32.31 -18.66
CA GLY A 348 -7.36 32.36 -18.83
C GLY A 348 -6.65 33.61 -18.27
N LEU A 349 -7.38 34.58 -17.70
CA LEU A 349 -6.85 35.85 -17.19
C LEU A 349 -6.39 35.80 -15.72
N HIS A 350 -6.59 34.68 -15.01
CA HIS A 350 -6.28 34.56 -13.57
C HIS A 350 -5.41 33.36 -13.19
N ARG A 351 -4.53 32.91 -14.10
CA ARG A 351 -3.62 31.78 -13.86
C ARG A 351 -2.39 32.22 -13.05
N ARG A 352 -2.05 31.51 -11.96
CA ARG A 352 -0.76 31.71 -11.28
C ARG A 352 0.32 30.89 -11.99
N HIS A 353 1.44 31.53 -12.32
CA HIS A 353 2.51 30.97 -13.13
C HIS A 353 3.87 31.34 -12.53
N LEU A 354 4.87 30.45 -12.59
CA LEU A 354 6.20 30.67 -11.98
C LEU A 354 7.14 31.56 -12.84
N GLY A 355 6.68 32.00 -14.00
CA GLY A 355 7.40 32.87 -14.94
C GLY A 355 7.95 32.12 -16.15
N ASP A 356 8.64 32.84 -17.02
CA ASP A 356 9.23 32.32 -18.27
C ASP A 356 10.73 31.99 -18.12
N ASN A 357 11.36 31.53 -19.21
CA ASN A 357 12.80 31.22 -19.34
C ASN A 357 13.30 29.96 -18.61
N PHE A 358 12.46 28.94 -18.51
CA PHE A 358 12.92 27.61 -18.11
C PHE A 358 13.67 26.93 -19.26
N ASP A 359 14.76 26.24 -18.93
CA ASP A 359 15.54 25.48 -19.91
C ASP A 359 14.81 24.18 -20.30
N GLU A 360 14.61 23.97 -21.60
CA GLU A 360 13.91 22.80 -22.12
C GLU A 360 14.75 21.52 -22.09
N CYS A 361 16.08 21.63 -22.00
CA CYS A 361 17.01 20.52 -21.97
C CYS A 361 17.06 19.84 -20.59
N ILE A 362 16.50 20.47 -19.56
CA ILE A 362 16.44 19.89 -18.21
C ILE A 362 15.13 19.11 -18.07
N GLN A 363 15.28 17.82 -17.77
CA GLN A 363 14.14 17.01 -17.37
C GLN A 363 13.61 17.53 -16.03
N ARG A 364 12.44 18.16 -16.08
CA ARG A 364 11.76 18.69 -14.90
C ARG A 364 11.27 17.56 -14.00
N ARG A 365 11.64 17.63 -12.72
CA ARG A 365 11.34 16.61 -11.71
C ARG A 365 10.67 17.26 -10.49
N HIS A 366 10.15 16.44 -9.59
CA HIS A 366 9.53 16.95 -8.37
C HIS A 366 10.52 17.76 -7.50
N GLN A 367 11.82 17.45 -7.55
CA GLN A 367 12.88 18.20 -6.84
C GLN A 367 13.26 19.53 -7.53
N SER A 368 12.66 19.90 -8.65
CA SER A 368 12.89 21.24 -9.24
C SER A 368 12.19 22.36 -8.47
N PHE A 369 11.30 21.99 -7.53
CA PHE A 369 10.49 22.91 -6.74
C PHE A 369 10.51 22.55 -5.26
N VAL A 370 10.46 23.57 -4.41
CA VAL A 370 10.28 23.45 -2.97
C VAL A 370 9.24 24.48 -2.53
N VAL A 371 8.33 24.07 -1.64
CA VAL A 371 7.36 24.98 -1.01
C VAL A 371 7.75 25.19 0.44
N THR A 372 7.73 26.45 0.89
CA THR A 372 7.98 26.78 2.29
C THR A 372 6.88 26.20 3.17
N ALA A 373 7.22 25.83 4.39
CA ALA A 373 6.26 25.15 5.26
C ALA A 373 5.04 25.99 5.66
N ASP A 374 5.15 27.31 5.60
CA ASP A 374 4.04 28.26 5.79
C ASP A 374 3.19 28.47 4.52
N ASN A 375 3.50 27.79 3.42
CA ASN A 375 2.84 27.87 2.13
C ASN A 375 2.89 29.24 1.44
N ARG A 376 3.73 30.17 1.92
CA ARG A 376 3.81 31.55 1.39
C ARG A 376 4.74 31.69 0.20
N PHE A 377 5.71 30.79 0.03
CA PHE A 377 6.71 30.89 -1.03
C PHE A 377 6.96 29.57 -1.74
N ILE A 378 7.19 29.66 -3.05
CA ILE A 378 7.69 28.58 -3.90
C ILE A 378 9.11 28.94 -4.30
N ILE A 379 10.04 28.01 -4.16
CA ILE A 379 11.41 28.10 -4.65
C ILE A 379 11.48 27.21 -5.88
N SER A 380 11.94 27.76 -7.00
CA SER A 380 11.99 27.07 -8.30
C SER A 380 13.37 27.18 -8.94
N THR A 381 13.73 26.12 -9.68
CA THR A 381 15.02 25.96 -10.37
C THR A 381 14.81 25.63 -11.86
N GLY A 382 15.89 25.54 -12.64
CA GLY A 382 15.84 25.18 -14.06
C GLY A 382 15.76 26.37 -15.02
N TYR A 383 16.18 27.56 -14.60
CA TYR A 383 16.17 28.76 -15.45
C TYR A 383 17.41 28.82 -16.35
N CYS A 384 17.24 29.25 -17.61
CA CYS A 384 18.34 29.38 -18.59
C CYS A 384 19.43 30.38 -18.16
N ASP A 385 19.08 31.32 -17.28
CA ASP A 385 20.00 32.33 -16.73
C ASP A 385 20.81 31.81 -15.53
N LYS A 386 20.71 30.51 -15.21
CA LYS A 386 21.41 29.84 -14.10
C LYS A 386 20.94 30.30 -12.71
N SER A 387 19.83 31.03 -12.64
CA SER A 387 19.25 31.43 -11.37
C SER A 387 18.37 30.34 -10.77
N PHE A 388 18.15 30.44 -9.46
CA PHE A 388 16.93 29.92 -8.84
C PHE A 388 16.13 31.10 -8.28
N ARG A 389 14.81 30.92 -8.16
CA ARG A 389 13.90 32.04 -7.89
C ARG A 389 12.97 31.71 -6.73
N VAL A 390 12.65 32.76 -5.97
CA VAL A 390 11.67 32.72 -4.88
C VAL A 390 10.42 33.45 -5.37
N GLN A 391 9.27 32.77 -5.40
CA GLN A 391 7.99 33.35 -5.76
C GLN A 391 7.03 33.37 -4.58
N ASN A 392 6.35 34.49 -4.38
CA ASN A 392 5.25 34.59 -3.41
C ASN A 392 3.99 33.92 -3.97
N THR A 393 3.37 33.02 -3.19
CA THR A 393 2.22 32.20 -3.63
C THR A 393 0.94 33.02 -3.82
N ASP A 394 0.71 34.04 -2.99
CA ASP A 394 -0.49 34.88 -3.05
C ASP A 394 -0.44 35.84 -4.25
N MET A 395 0.68 36.54 -4.41
CA MET A 395 0.89 37.54 -5.47
C MET A 395 1.27 36.91 -6.81
N ALA A 396 1.75 35.66 -6.83
CA ALA A 396 2.33 35.01 -8.00
C ALA A 396 3.44 35.86 -8.66
N ARG A 397 4.27 36.51 -7.83
CA ARG A 397 5.38 37.35 -8.27
C ARG A 397 6.70 36.81 -7.72
N THR A 398 7.74 36.92 -8.53
CA THR A 398 9.12 36.63 -8.10
C THR A 398 9.58 37.73 -7.14
N THR A 399 9.97 37.34 -5.93
CA THR A 399 10.49 38.24 -4.89
C THR A 399 12.01 38.28 -4.89
N GLN A 400 12.69 37.18 -5.25
CA GLN A 400 14.15 37.13 -5.39
C GLN A 400 14.57 36.29 -6.59
N VAL A 401 15.65 36.73 -7.24
CA VAL A 401 16.38 35.99 -8.28
C VAL A 401 17.80 35.84 -7.78
N LEU A 402 18.26 34.60 -7.64
CA LEU A 402 19.48 34.26 -6.92
C LEU A 402 20.47 33.57 -7.85
N TYR A 403 21.71 34.04 -7.83
CA TYR A 403 22.81 33.55 -8.67
C TYR A 403 23.94 33.05 -7.76
N GLY A 404 24.51 31.89 -8.10
CA GLY A 404 25.62 31.30 -7.33
C GLY A 404 26.29 30.13 -8.06
N HIS A 405 25.54 29.43 -8.90
CA HIS A 405 26.07 28.36 -9.75
C HIS A 405 26.66 28.90 -11.06
N PHE A 406 27.62 28.16 -11.62
CA PHE A 406 28.25 28.43 -12.91
C PHE A 406 27.47 27.86 -14.10
N ASP A 407 26.54 26.95 -13.84
CA ASP A 407 25.62 26.39 -14.83
C ASP A 407 24.21 26.23 -14.24
N ILE A 408 23.26 25.74 -15.03
CA ILE A 408 21.84 25.70 -14.67
C ILE A 408 21.60 24.86 -13.43
N VAL A 409 20.81 25.41 -12.51
CA VAL A 409 20.35 24.74 -11.29
C VAL A 409 19.30 23.67 -11.66
N THR A 410 19.58 22.41 -11.37
CA THR A 410 18.81 21.24 -11.79
C THR A 410 17.81 20.77 -10.74
N CYS A 411 18.15 20.88 -9.46
CA CYS A 411 17.33 20.43 -8.33
C CYS A 411 17.54 21.29 -7.08
N THR A 412 16.55 21.27 -6.17
CA THR A 412 16.58 21.96 -4.88
C THR A 412 15.81 21.17 -3.82
N CYS A 413 16.23 21.31 -2.56
CA CYS A 413 15.52 20.81 -1.39
C CYS A 413 15.67 21.78 -0.22
N ARG A 414 14.79 21.69 0.78
CA ARG A 414 14.93 22.43 2.05
C ARG A 414 15.08 21.48 3.22
N SER A 415 15.73 21.94 4.29
CA SER A 415 15.71 21.25 5.56
C SER A 415 14.37 21.44 6.27
N ASP A 416 14.18 20.70 7.35
CA ASP A 416 13.15 21.01 8.32
C ASP A 416 13.39 22.36 8.99
N ILE A 417 12.32 22.90 9.56
CA ILE A 417 12.27 24.25 10.11
C ILE A 417 12.92 24.29 11.49
N THR A 418 13.74 25.30 11.72
CA THR A 418 14.23 25.70 13.04
C THR A 418 13.38 26.83 13.63
N ILE A 419 13.61 27.17 14.90
CA ILE A 419 12.88 28.22 15.63
C ILE A 419 12.76 29.50 14.77
N ALA A 420 11.54 30.05 14.67
CA ALA A 420 11.15 31.21 13.85
C ALA A 420 11.05 31.02 12.32
N GLY A 421 10.99 29.77 11.82
CA GLY A 421 10.73 29.50 10.40
C GLY A 421 11.99 29.46 9.53
N ASN A 422 13.17 29.51 10.14
CA ASN A 422 14.44 29.50 9.41
C ASN A 422 14.81 28.06 8.99
N CYS A 423 15.40 27.90 7.81
CA CYS A 423 15.87 26.60 7.34
C CYS A 423 17.04 26.77 6.37
N PHE A 424 17.67 25.65 6.02
CA PHE A 424 18.65 25.63 4.93
C PHE A 424 17.97 25.23 3.62
N ILE A 425 18.40 25.84 2.53
CA ILE A 425 18.05 25.44 1.16
C ILE A 425 19.31 24.90 0.52
N ALA A 426 19.23 23.73 -0.11
CA ALA A 426 20.28 23.22 -0.97
C ALA A 426 19.86 23.32 -2.43
N THR A 427 20.80 23.69 -3.30
CA THR A 427 20.61 23.74 -4.76
C THR A 427 21.73 22.96 -5.43
N GLY A 428 21.39 22.15 -6.42
CA GLY A 428 22.33 21.36 -7.21
C GLY A 428 22.31 21.83 -8.65
N SER A 429 23.45 21.73 -9.33
CA SER A 429 23.59 22.27 -10.68
C SER A 429 24.30 21.29 -11.63
N ARG A 430 24.20 21.59 -12.93
CA ARG A 430 24.99 20.99 -13.99
C ARG A 430 26.49 21.26 -13.86
N ASP A 431 26.89 22.28 -13.09
CA ASP A 431 28.29 22.55 -12.77
C ASP A 431 28.92 21.58 -11.75
N SER A 432 28.22 20.50 -11.39
CA SER A 432 28.66 19.46 -10.46
C SER A 432 28.83 19.92 -9.01
N THR A 433 28.29 21.09 -8.65
CA THR A 433 28.33 21.61 -7.28
C THR A 433 26.96 21.59 -6.61
N VAL A 434 26.97 21.57 -5.27
CA VAL A 434 25.80 21.82 -4.45
C VAL A 434 26.04 23.05 -3.59
N CYS A 435 25.16 24.05 -3.67
CA CYS A 435 25.24 25.26 -2.85
C CYS A 435 24.23 25.19 -1.70
N ILE A 436 24.67 25.56 -0.50
CA ILE A 436 23.82 25.69 0.69
C ILE A 436 23.50 27.17 0.91
N TRP A 437 22.23 27.48 1.17
CA TRP A 437 21.71 28.83 1.36
C TRP A 437 20.92 28.92 2.67
N ILE A 438 20.81 30.13 3.22
CA ILE A 438 20.09 30.37 4.48
C ILE A 438 18.74 31.02 4.18
N TRP A 439 17.65 30.34 4.51
CA TRP A 439 16.31 30.88 4.44
C TRP A 439 15.92 31.54 5.76
N ASN A 440 15.49 32.80 5.69
CA ASN A 440 14.93 33.52 6.83
C ASN A 440 13.40 33.53 6.75
N GLY A 441 12.73 32.79 7.63
CA GLY A 441 11.26 32.65 7.62
C GLY A 441 10.53 33.94 7.99
N THR A 442 11.17 34.81 8.78
CA THR A 442 10.60 36.12 9.16
C THR A 442 10.61 37.10 7.99
N LYS A 443 11.70 37.13 7.22
CA LYS A 443 11.83 37.97 6.03
C LYS A 443 11.14 37.39 4.79
N GLY A 444 10.94 36.08 4.75
CA GLY A 444 10.45 35.39 3.56
C GLY A 444 11.44 35.47 2.40
N ALA A 445 12.73 35.35 2.71
CA ALA A 445 13.82 35.57 1.76
C ALA A 445 15.05 34.73 2.11
N VAL A 446 15.83 34.41 1.07
CA VAL A 446 17.21 33.94 1.23
C VAL A 446 18.08 35.12 1.66
N VAL A 447 18.90 34.92 2.68
CA VAL A 447 19.76 35.94 3.29
C VAL A 447 21.22 35.51 3.28
N ASP A 448 22.11 36.49 3.34
CA ASP A 448 23.54 36.26 3.42
C ASP A 448 23.95 35.78 4.82
N LYS A 449 24.95 34.91 4.89
CA LYS A 449 25.45 34.33 6.16
C LYS A 449 26.13 35.37 7.05
N GLU A 450 26.91 36.27 6.47
CA GLU A 450 27.68 37.27 7.20
C GLU A 450 26.86 38.54 7.43
N TYR A 451 26.02 38.91 6.45
CA TYR A 451 25.21 40.13 6.48
C TYR A 451 23.71 39.86 6.37
N PRO A 452 23.09 39.09 7.30
CA PRO A 452 21.70 38.66 7.19
C PRO A 452 20.69 39.82 7.24
N ASN A 453 21.10 41.01 7.68
CA ASN A 453 20.27 42.20 7.84
C ASN A 453 20.42 43.25 6.73
N GLN A 454 21.33 43.05 5.79
CA GLN A 454 21.53 43.98 4.68
C GLN A 454 20.75 43.52 3.45
N GLU A 455 20.24 44.47 2.66
CA GLU A 455 19.62 44.20 1.36
C GLU A 455 20.70 44.02 0.29
N ILE A 456 21.48 42.96 0.43
CA ILE A 456 22.49 42.54 -0.56
C ILE A 456 22.02 41.28 -1.29
N ASN A 457 22.59 41.02 -2.46
CA ASN A 457 22.44 39.72 -3.10
C ASN A 457 23.18 38.68 -2.25
N PRO A 458 22.49 37.68 -1.69
CA PRO A 458 23.12 36.74 -0.78
C PRO A 458 24.05 35.80 -1.54
N SER A 459 25.16 35.43 -0.90
CA SER A 459 26.09 34.43 -1.40
C SER A 459 25.78 33.03 -0.83
N PRO A 460 26.18 31.94 -1.51
CA PRO A 460 26.11 30.60 -0.93
C PRO A 460 26.84 30.56 0.41
N ALA A 461 26.19 30.03 1.44
CA ALA A 461 26.78 29.87 2.77
C ALA A 461 27.91 28.84 2.79
N VAL A 462 27.79 27.79 1.96
CA VAL A 462 28.77 26.72 1.72
C VAL A 462 28.60 26.19 0.29
N ILE A 463 29.70 25.82 -0.36
CA ILE A 463 29.70 25.16 -1.67
C ILE A 463 30.32 23.77 -1.50
N LEU A 464 29.54 22.74 -1.80
CA LEU A 464 29.94 21.33 -1.76
C LEU A 464 30.47 20.91 -3.13
N THR A 465 31.60 20.22 -3.13
CA THR A 465 32.28 19.70 -4.33
C THR A 465 32.56 18.21 -4.18
N GLY A 466 32.91 17.54 -5.28
CA GLY A 466 33.27 16.12 -5.29
C GLY A 466 32.54 15.27 -6.34
N HIS A 467 31.47 15.81 -6.96
CA HIS A 467 30.85 15.19 -8.12
C HIS A 467 31.58 15.59 -9.41
N ASP A 468 31.57 14.70 -10.40
CA ASP A 468 32.14 14.92 -11.73
C ASP A 468 31.08 15.24 -12.80
N THR A 469 29.80 15.08 -12.45
CA THR A 469 28.65 15.17 -13.37
C THR A 469 27.52 16.01 -12.77
N GLU A 470 26.46 16.27 -13.54
CA GLU A 470 25.35 17.11 -13.08
C GLU A 470 24.64 16.51 -11.87
N ILE A 471 24.27 17.37 -10.91
CA ILE A 471 23.50 16.94 -9.74
C ILE A 471 22.05 16.69 -10.16
N VAL A 472 21.48 15.55 -9.79
CA VAL A 472 20.13 15.15 -10.22
C VAL A 472 19.14 14.98 -9.08
N CYS A 473 19.62 14.66 -7.88
CA CYS A 473 18.80 14.57 -6.68
C CYS A 473 19.55 15.02 -5.43
N LEU A 474 18.81 15.57 -4.46
CA LEU A 474 19.33 16.18 -3.25
C LEU A 474 18.47 15.90 -2.02
N TRP A 475 19.13 15.88 -0.86
CA TRP A 475 18.50 16.00 0.44
C TRP A 475 19.42 16.74 1.42
N ILE A 476 18.83 17.52 2.31
CA ILE A 476 19.50 18.23 3.40
C ILE A 476 18.75 18.01 4.71
N SER A 477 19.48 17.65 5.76
CA SER A 477 18.96 17.57 7.13
C SER A 477 19.75 18.49 8.05
N ALA A 478 19.06 19.50 8.58
CA ALA A 478 19.62 20.40 9.58
C ALA A 478 19.86 19.69 10.92
N GLU A 479 18.98 18.75 11.28
CA GLU A 479 19.03 17.99 12.52
C GLU A 479 20.22 17.02 12.54
N LEU A 480 20.43 16.28 11.44
CA LEU A 480 21.54 15.34 11.32
C LEU A 480 22.85 16.02 10.88
N GLY A 481 22.79 17.27 10.42
CA GLY A 481 23.95 18.02 9.96
C GLY A 481 24.54 17.51 8.64
N VAL A 482 23.73 16.88 7.79
CA VAL A 482 24.18 16.20 6.56
C VAL A 482 23.45 16.67 5.31
N VAL A 483 24.15 16.60 4.19
CA VAL A 483 23.61 16.78 2.84
C VAL A 483 23.94 15.55 2.02
N SER A 484 22.96 14.97 1.34
CA SER A 484 23.16 13.88 0.38
C SER A 484 22.83 14.35 -1.02
N SER A 485 23.74 14.10 -1.96
CA SER A 485 23.61 14.53 -3.36
C SER A 485 23.93 13.38 -4.29
N GLY A 486 23.06 13.14 -5.27
CA GLY A 486 23.28 12.16 -6.34
C GLY A 486 23.57 12.88 -7.64
N SER A 487 24.55 12.40 -8.40
CA SER A 487 24.88 12.93 -9.73
C SER A 487 24.59 11.94 -10.85
N GLU A 488 24.32 12.45 -12.05
CA GLU A 488 24.02 11.64 -13.22
C GLU A 488 25.19 10.72 -13.57
N HIS A 489 24.95 9.42 -13.74
CA HIS A 489 26.00 8.40 -13.95
C HIS A 489 27.08 8.33 -12.84
N GLY A 490 26.88 9.01 -11.72
CA GLY A 490 27.83 9.08 -10.61
C GLY A 490 27.34 8.36 -9.35
N LEU A 491 27.97 8.69 -8.23
CA LEU A 491 27.63 8.16 -6.91
C LEU A 491 26.70 9.12 -6.16
N VAL A 492 26.09 8.61 -5.09
CA VAL A 492 25.52 9.47 -4.05
C VAL A 492 26.63 9.84 -3.08
N LEU A 493 26.93 11.13 -2.94
CA LEU A 493 27.86 11.64 -1.94
C LEU A 493 27.10 12.17 -0.74
N GLN A 494 27.73 12.09 0.43
CA GLN A 494 27.22 12.68 1.64
C GLN A 494 28.26 13.61 2.24
N HIS A 495 27.85 14.85 2.50
CA HIS A 495 28.67 15.91 3.07
C HIS A 495 28.12 16.37 4.43
N THR A 496 28.98 17.00 5.22
CA THR A 496 28.54 17.82 6.36
C THR A 496 27.94 19.14 5.87
N LEU A 497 27.13 19.80 6.70
CA LEU A 497 26.68 21.18 6.43
C LEU A 497 27.83 22.19 6.34
N GLN A 498 29.04 21.82 6.78
CA GLN A 498 30.24 22.66 6.75
C GLN A 498 31.07 22.49 5.47
N GLY A 499 30.82 21.44 4.67
CA GLY A 499 31.50 21.22 3.39
C GLY A 499 32.36 19.96 3.30
N ASP A 500 32.52 19.21 4.39
CA ASP A 500 33.39 18.04 4.42
C ASP A 500 32.69 16.84 3.80
N ILE A 501 33.38 16.11 2.91
CA ILE A 501 32.89 14.83 2.38
C ILE A 501 32.97 13.78 3.48
N LEU A 502 31.83 13.21 3.86
CA LEU A 502 31.75 12.14 4.84
C LEU A 502 31.96 10.77 4.18
N ARG A 503 31.30 10.53 3.04
CA ARG A 503 31.31 9.24 2.34
C ARG A 503 30.66 9.31 0.96
N ALA A 504 30.91 8.26 0.18
CA ALA A 504 30.19 7.93 -1.04
C ALA A 504 29.41 6.64 -0.83
N PHE A 505 28.16 6.58 -1.29
CA PHE A 505 27.36 5.36 -1.21
C PHE A 505 27.83 4.39 -2.28
N GLU A 506 27.98 3.12 -1.88
CA GLU A 506 28.29 2.07 -2.83
C GLU A 506 27.13 1.90 -3.81
N ASN A 507 27.43 1.80 -5.10
CA ASN A 507 26.42 1.53 -6.12
C ASN A 507 26.39 0.02 -6.40
N PRO A 508 25.44 -0.74 -5.81
CA PRO A 508 25.38 -2.20 -5.99
C PRO A 508 25.01 -2.58 -7.43
N CYS A 509 24.51 -1.64 -8.21
CA CYS A 509 24.06 -1.86 -9.58
C CYS A 509 25.15 -1.57 -10.63
N GLY A 510 26.37 -1.22 -10.22
CA GLY A 510 27.47 -0.86 -11.13
C GLY A 510 27.32 0.57 -11.66
N ILE A 511 27.16 0.74 -12.98
CA ILE A 511 27.05 2.04 -13.66
C ILE A 511 25.57 2.51 -13.71
N ALA A 512 24.88 2.45 -12.58
CA ALA A 512 23.46 2.87 -12.51
C ALA A 512 23.37 4.31 -12.01
N SER A 513 22.53 5.15 -12.60
CA SER A 513 22.45 6.57 -12.19
C SER A 513 21.45 6.75 -11.05
N PRO A 514 21.82 7.38 -9.92
CA PRO A 514 20.83 7.80 -8.94
C PRO A 514 19.86 8.79 -9.60
N ARG A 515 18.56 8.69 -9.30
CA ARG A 515 17.52 9.55 -9.88
C ARG A 515 16.58 10.15 -8.87
N LEU A 516 16.19 9.38 -7.86
CA LEU A 516 15.35 9.83 -6.75
C LEU A 516 16.05 9.50 -5.45
N LEU A 517 15.93 10.40 -4.48
CA LEU A 517 16.47 10.22 -3.15
C LEU A 517 15.40 10.63 -2.15
N SER A 518 15.04 9.73 -1.25
CA SER A 518 14.08 9.99 -0.18
C SER A 518 14.58 9.44 1.16
N PRO A 519 14.70 10.28 2.19
CA PRO A 519 15.16 9.91 3.52
C PRO A 519 14.00 9.72 4.52
N SER A 520 14.27 9.07 5.65
CA SER A 520 13.44 9.09 6.85
C SER A 520 14.09 9.92 7.96
N THR A 521 13.31 10.28 8.97
CA THR A 521 13.84 10.94 10.18
C THR A 521 14.77 10.02 10.98
N ASP A 522 14.60 8.71 10.84
CA ASP A 522 15.41 7.69 11.52
C ASP A 522 16.76 7.41 10.83
N GLY A 523 17.05 8.11 9.73
CA GLY A 523 18.32 8.00 9.00
C GLY A 523 18.36 6.90 7.95
N ASP A 524 17.22 6.31 7.59
CA ASP A 524 17.13 5.40 6.45
C ASP A 524 17.03 6.23 5.16
N ILE A 525 17.75 5.85 4.12
CA ILE A 525 17.80 6.59 2.85
C ILE A 525 17.49 5.63 1.71
N ILE A 526 16.43 5.92 0.96
CA ILE A 526 16.10 5.19 -0.26
C ILE A 526 16.61 5.97 -1.46
N VAL A 527 17.37 5.29 -2.28
CA VAL A 527 17.84 5.79 -3.58
C VAL A 527 17.19 4.94 -4.66
N CYS A 528 16.49 5.61 -5.59
CA CYS A 528 16.08 4.99 -6.84
C CYS A 528 17.20 5.17 -7.86
N TYR A 529 17.83 4.07 -8.24
CA TYR A 529 18.79 3.99 -9.33
C TYR A 529 18.06 3.62 -10.63
N ASP A 530 18.47 4.26 -11.72
CA ASP A 530 17.84 4.16 -13.02
C ASP A 530 16.32 4.39 -12.91
N ARG A 531 15.52 3.63 -13.65
CA ARG A 531 14.06 3.76 -13.70
C ARG A 531 13.32 2.84 -12.74
N SER A 532 13.97 1.83 -12.15
CA SER A 532 13.25 0.71 -11.53
C SER A 532 13.92 0.07 -10.33
N LYS A 533 15.10 0.54 -9.90
CA LYS A 533 15.88 -0.12 -8.85
C LYS A 533 15.85 0.69 -7.57
N LEU A 534 15.16 0.21 -6.55
CA LEU A 534 15.17 0.82 -5.22
C LEU A 534 16.25 0.18 -4.37
N CYS A 535 17.09 1.02 -3.75
CA CYS A 535 18.12 0.60 -2.82
C CYS A 535 17.94 1.34 -1.50
N LEU A 536 17.84 0.60 -0.40
CA LEU A 536 17.75 1.12 0.96
C LEU A 536 19.14 1.15 1.58
N TYR A 537 19.56 2.31 2.07
CA TYR A 537 20.83 2.53 2.75
C TYR A 537 20.59 3.00 4.18
N THR A 538 21.53 2.67 5.07
CA THR A 538 21.67 3.37 6.35
C THR A 538 22.25 4.77 6.13
N LEU A 539 22.14 5.64 7.14
CA LEU A 539 22.83 6.94 7.17
C LEU A 539 24.36 6.80 6.98
N ASN A 540 24.92 5.64 7.31
CA ASN A 540 26.32 5.29 7.13
C ASN A 540 26.68 4.85 5.70
N GLY A 541 25.75 4.89 4.76
CA GLY A 541 25.96 4.52 3.37
C GLY A 541 26.05 3.00 3.14
N LYS A 542 25.69 2.20 4.16
CA LYS A 542 25.65 0.73 4.03
C LYS A 542 24.35 0.32 3.36
N LEU A 543 24.45 -0.44 2.28
CA LEU A 543 23.30 -1.03 1.61
C LEU A 543 22.64 -2.09 2.50
N MET A 544 21.34 -1.93 2.75
CA MET A 544 20.52 -2.85 3.54
C MET A 544 19.70 -3.81 2.67
N ARG A 545 19.02 -3.27 1.66
CA ARG A 545 18.10 -4.00 0.78
C ARG A 545 18.07 -3.40 -0.62
N GLN A 546 17.71 -4.22 -1.58
CA GLN A 546 17.47 -3.79 -2.96
C GLN A 546 16.22 -4.49 -3.51
N ALA A 547 15.47 -3.77 -4.35
CA ALA A 547 14.33 -4.29 -5.10
C ALA A 547 14.36 -3.76 -6.54
N ILE A 548 14.00 -4.61 -7.50
CA ILE A 548 13.96 -4.27 -8.92
C ILE A 548 12.53 -4.42 -9.41
N PHE A 549 11.99 -3.37 -10.03
CA PHE A 549 10.65 -3.32 -10.58
C PHE A 549 10.70 -3.38 -12.10
N GLU A 550 10.91 -4.57 -12.68
CA GLU A 550 11.24 -4.74 -14.10
C GLU A 550 10.25 -4.11 -15.08
N GLU A 551 8.97 -4.08 -14.72
CA GLU A 551 7.92 -3.58 -15.59
C GLU A 551 7.37 -2.20 -15.18
N GLU A 552 8.02 -1.52 -14.23
CA GLU A 552 7.59 -0.22 -13.69
C GLU A 552 8.72 0.81 -13.79
N THR A 553 8.40 1.98 -14.34
CA THR A 553 9.28 3.14 -14.26
C THR A 553 8.82 4.03 -13.12
N ILE A 554 9.61 4.08 -12.05
CA ILE A 554 9.37 4.89 -10.86
C ILE A 554 9.68 6.35 -11.20
N GLN A 555 8.65 7.21 -11.10
CA GLN A 555 8.75 8.65 -11.37
C GLN A 555 8.77 9.49 -10.09
N SER A 556 8.13 8.99 -9.02
CA SER A 556 8.07 9.63 -7.72
C SER A 556 8.28 8.63 -6.60
N LEU A 557 8.99 9.06 -5.57
CA LEU A 557 9.32 8.29 -4.39
C LEU A 557 9.17 9.20 -3.17
N ILE A 558 8.48 8.75 -2.14
CA ILE A 558 8.49 9.39 -0.82
C ILE A 558 8.53 8.34 0.27
N LEU A 559 9.49 8.48 1.18
CA LEU A 559 9.60 7.71 2.40
C LEU A 559 8.84 8.46 3.50
N ASN A 560 8.01 7.76 4.25
CA ASN A 560 7.30 8.36 5.35
C ASN A 560 8.26 8.76 6.49
N ALA A 561 7.83 9.71 7.33
CA ALA A 561 8.70 10.31 8.35
C ALA A 561 9.29 9.27 9.31
N ASP A 562 8.50 8.28 9.73
CA ASP A 562 8.92 7.21 10.65
C ASP A 562 9.71 6.07 9.97
N GLY A 563 9.94 6.15 8.66
CA GLY A 563 10.70 5.18 7.88
C GLY A 563 10.03 3.83 7.65
N GLN A 564 8.79 3.60 8.11
CA GLN A 564 8.14 2.29 7.99
C GLN A 564 7.63 1.96 6.58
N TYR A 565 7.16 2.97 5.85
CA TYR A 565 6.50 2.80 4.56
C TYR A 565 7.07 3.74 3.51
N THR A 566 7.28 3.18 2.32
CA THR A 566 7.72 3.90 1.14
C THR A 566 6.58 3.95 0.15
N VAL A 567 6.26 5.14 -0.36
CA VAL A 567 5.26 5.30 -1.42
C VAL A 567 5.98 5.56 -2.73
N ILE A 568 5.64 4.77 -3.75
CA ILE A 568 6.13 4.94 -5.12
C ILE A 568 4.98 5.20 -6.08
N GLY A 569 5.28 5.96 -7.13
CA GLY A 569 4.38 6.19 -8.25
C GLY A 569 5.17 6.18 -9.55
N GLY A 570 4.58 5.62 -10.60
CA GLY A 570 5.26 5.38 -11.87
C GLY A 570 4.36 5.41 -13.09
N ASP A 571 4.93 5.06 -14.24
CA ASP A 571 4.27 5.14 -15.56
C ASP A 571 3.05 4.22 -15.72
N ARG A 572 2.88 3.24 -14.81
CA ARG A 572 1.69 2.38 -14.75
C ARG A 572 0.46 3.08 -14.20
N GLY A 573 0.61 4.27 -13.63
CA GLY A 573 -0.49 5.05 -13.05
C GLY A 573 -0.95 4.59 -11.66
N PHE A 574 -0.38 3.50 -11.12
CA PHE A 574 -0.62 3.05 -9.74
C PHE A 574 0.24 3.82 -8.73
N VAL A 575 -0.28 3.96 -7.52
CA VAL A 575 0.50 4.40 -6.35
C VAL A 575 0.66 3.21 -5.42
N GLN A 576 1.87 2.70 -5.24
CA GLN A 576 2.15 1.55 -4.39
C GLN A 576 2.73 2.00 -3.05
N ILE A 577 2.23 1.38 -1.98
CA ILE A 577 2.81 1.45 -0.64
C ILE A 577 3.66 0.19 -0.45
N LEU A 578 4.95 0.40 -0.26
CA LEU A 578 5.91 -0.63 0.11
C LEU A 578 6.21 -0.54 1.59
N ARG A 579 6.51 -1.67 2.21
CA ARG A 579 7.15 -1.69 3.52
C ARG A 579 8.64 -1.45 3.34
N THR A 580 9.19 -0.44 4.02
CA THR A 580 10.55 0.03 3.73
C THR A 580 11.62 -1.02 4.00
N HIS A 581 11.54 -1.74 5.12
CA HIS A 581 12.63 -2.63 5.57
C HIS A 581 12.85 -3.88 4.70
N ASP A 582 11.88 -4.27 3.88
CA ASP A 582 11.95 -5.41 2.95
C ASP A 582 11.59 -5.03 1.51
N LEU A 583 11.22 -3.76 1.28
CA LEU A 583 10.74 -3.19 0.01
C LEU A 583 9.58 -3.99 -0.62
N GLN A 584 8.80 -4.71 0.20
CA GLN A 584 7.68 -5.51 -0.29
C GLN A 584 6.41 -4.66 -0.42
N PRO A 585 5.63 -4.82 -1.52
CA PRO A 585 4.32 -4.17 -1.65
C PRO A 585 3.37 -4.59 -0.53
N VAL A 586 2.78 -3.60 0.13
CA VAL A 586 1.73 -3.76 1.14
C VAL A 586 0.36 -3.48 0.53
N TYR A 587 0.29 -2.43 -0.29
CA TYR A 587 -0.95 -1.97 -0.92
C TYR A 587 -0.64 -1.27 -2.24
N ALA A 588 -1.60 -1.26 -3.16
CA ALA A 588 -1.53 -0.48 -4.39
C ALA A 588 -2.87 0.21 -4.63
N TYR A 589 -2.84 1.54 -4.68
CA TYR A 589 -4.00 2.31 -5.12
C TYR A 589 -4.18 2.15 -6.64
N PRO A 590 -5.42 2.00 -7.11
CA PRO A 590 -5.72 1.88 -8.54
C PRO A 590 -5.36 3.16 -9.30
N GLN A 591 -5.25 3.04 -10.63
CA GLN A 591 -4.92 4.15 -11.51
C GLN A 591 -5.94 5.29 -11.42
N CYS A 592 -5.46 6.51 -11.19
CA CYS A 592 -6.28 7.72 -11.13
C CYS A 592 -6.39 8.39 -12.50
N ASP A 593 -7.07 7.77 -13.48
CA ASP A 593 -7.18 8.34 -14.82
C ASP A 593 -8.23 9.47 -14.92
N ALA A 594 -7.78 10.63 -15.44
CA ALA A 594 -8.59 11.82 -15.69
C ALA A 594 -9.26 11.86 -17.09
N SER A 595 -9.29 10.73 -17.80
CA SER A 595 -9.94 10.57 -19.10
C SER A 595 -10.90 9.36 -19.09
N ASP A 596 -12.19 9.63 -18.85
CA ASP A 596 -13.32 8.71 -19.09
C ASP A 596 -13.35 7.28 -18.47
N SER A 597 -12.43 6.88 -17.59
CA SER A 597 -12.28 5.47 -17.18
C SER A 597 -12.45 5.19 -15.67
N ASN A 598 -13.53 5.66 -15.04
CA ASN A 598 -14.06 5.02 -13.81
C ASN A 598 -14.99 3.83 -14.15
N LYS A 599 -14.93 3.34 -15.38
CA LYS A 599 -15.77 2.24 -15.88
C LYS A 599 -15.07 0.92 -15.57
N LEU A 600 -15.75 0.05 -14.82
CA LEU A 600 -15.25 -1.29 -14.53
C LEU A 600 -15.11 -2.08 -15.83
N GLN A 601 -13.92 -2.64 -16.07
CA GLN A 601 -13.63 -3.39 -17.28
C GLN A 601 -14.21 -4.81 -17.22
N VAL A 602 -14.95 -5.22 -18.23
CA VAL A 602 -15.60 -6.54 -18.29
C VAL A 602 -15.09 -7.30 -19.50
N LEU A 603 -14.43 -8.43 -19.27
CA LEU A 603 -14.01 -9.31 -20.36
C LEU A 603 -15.22 -10.08 -20.89
N VAL A 604 -15.47 -10.00 -22.19
CA VAL A 604 -16.62 -10.61 -22.85
C VAL A 604 -16.15 -11.60 -23.94
N PRO A 605 -15.83 -12.86 -23.57
CA PRO A 605 -15.62 -13.92 -24.55
C PRO A 605 -16.89 -14.17 -25.38
N ASP A 606 -16.75 -14.24 -26.70
CA ASP A 606 -17.85 -14.26 -27.70
C ASP A 606 -18.73 -12.99 -27.64
N GLY A 607 -18.09 -11.85 -27.33
CA GLY A 607 -18.75 -10.54 -27.16
C GLY A 607 -19.31 -9.92 -28.43
N ILE A 608 -19.08 -10.51 -29.60
CA ILE A 608 -19.71 -10.09 -30.87
C ILE A 608 -20.53 -11.22 -31.51
N GLY A 609 -20.82 -12.27 -30.75
CA GLY A 609 -21.89 -13.22 -31.03
C GLY A 609 -23.27 -12.61 -30.82
N PHE A 610 -24.33 -13.39 -31.06
CA PHE A 610 -25.71 -12.89 -31.01
C PHE A 610 -26.06 -12.27 -29.65
N ILE A 611 -25.88 -12.99 -28.54
CA ILE A 611 -26.23 -12.47 -27.20
C ILE A 611 -25.14 -11.50 -26.72
N GLY A 612 -23.86 -11.85 -26.90
CA GLY A 612 -22.72 -11.07 -26.45
C GLY A 612 -22.73 -9.62 -26.97
N SER A 613 -23.06 -9.42 -28.25
CA SER A 613 -23.11 -8.08 -28.85
C SER A 613 -24.17 -7.17 -28.21
N HIS A 614 -25.33 -7.71 -27.84
CA HIS A 614 -26.36 -6.96 -27.13
C HIS A 614 -25.91 -6.65 -25.70
N CYS A 615 -25.24 -7.60 -25.01
CA CYS A 615 -24.66 -7.36 -23.69
C CYS A 615 -23.55 -6.30 -23.71
N VAL A 616 -22.73 -6.23 -24.76
CA VAL A 616 -21.70 -5.20 -24.93
C VAL A 616 -22.31 -3.81 -25.01
N ILE A 617 -23.42 -3.63 -25.74
CA ILE A 617 -24.16 -2.35 -25.80
C ILE A 617 -24.66 -1.99 -24.40
N GLU A 618 -25.35 -2.93 -23.74
CA GLU A 618 -25.93 -2.68 -22.42
C GLU A 618 -24.87 -2.44 -21.34
N LEU A 619 -23.69 -3.06 -21.44
CA LEU A 619 -22.55 -2.78 -20.57
C LEU A 619 -22.09 -1.33 -20.70
N ILE A 620 -21.95 -0.84 -21.92
CA ILE A 620 -21.53 0.56 -22.19
C ILE A 620 -22.58 1.54 -21.68
N ASN A 621 -23.86 1.27 -21.96
CA ASN A 621 -24.99 2.07 -21.48
C ASN A 621 -25.04 2.10 -19.94
N ALA A 622 -24.68 1.00 -19.29
CA ALA A 622 -24.62 0.88 -17.84
C ALA A 622 -23.32 1.42 -17.22
N GLY A 623 -22.41 2.01 -18.01
CA GLY A 623 -21.18 2.62 -17.52
C GLY A 623 -20.03 1.63 -17.28
N TYR A 624 -20.05 0.44 -17.86
CA TYR A 624 -18.93 -0.50 -17.89
C TYR A 624 -18.10 -0.33 -19.18
N GLU A 625 -16.88 -0.86 -19.17
CA GLU A 625 -16.00 -0.90 -20.34
C GLU A 625 -15.81 -2.35 -20.81
N PRO A 626 -16.42 -2.76 -21.94
CA PRO A 626 -16.28 -4.12 -22.43
C PRO A 626 -14.94 -4.34 -23.15
N ILE A 627 -14.30 -5.47 -22.86
CA ILE A 627 -13.14 -5.99 -23.59
C ILE A 627 -13.60 -7.26 -24.32
N VAL A 628 -13.72 -7.20 -25.64
CA VAL A 628 -14.23 -8.31 -26.45
C VAL A 628 -13.10 -9.28 -26.78
N VAL A 629 -13.35 -10.58 -26.60
CA VAL A 629 -12.50 -11.66 -27.12
C VAL A 629 -13.36 -12.56 -27.99
N ASP A 630 -13.01 -12.74 -29.26
CA ASP A 630 -13.77 -13.58 -30.18
C ASP A 630 -12.88 -14.17 -31.28
N ASN A 631 -13.09 -15.44 -31.65
CA ASN A 631 -12.32 -16.10 -32.72
C ASN A 631 -12.99 -15.99 -34.10
N LEU A 632 -14.17 -15.36 -34.19
CA LEU A 632 -15.01 -15.19 -35.39
C LEU A 632 -15.50 -16.49 -36.01
N SER A 633 -15.57 -17.57 -35.23
CA SER A 633 -15.99 -18.89 -35.73
C SER A 633 -17.48 -18.95 -36.10
N ASN A 634 -18.32 -18.15 -35.43
CA ASN A 634 -19.76 -18.05 -35.69
C ASN A 634 -20.28 -16.60 -35.53
N SER A 635 -19.40 -15.62 -35.72
CA SER A 635 -19.67 -14.19 -35.62
C SER A 635 -18.93 -13.44 -36.74
N SER A 636 -19.25 -12.16 -36.94
CA SER A 636 -18.65 -11.32 -37.97
C SER A 636 -18.10 -10.03 -37.35
N ILE A 637 -16.92 -9.60 -37.79
CA ILE A 637 -16.33 -8.32 -37.35
C ILE A 637 -17.22 -7.12 -37.71
N VAL A 638 -18.11 -7.26 -38.69
CA VAL A 638 -19.11 -6.24 -39.03
C VAL A 638 -20.07 -6.01 -37.86
N CYS A 639 -20.37 -7.03 -37.05
CA CYS A 639 -21.16 -6.87 -35.83
C CYS A 639 -20.49 -5.86 -34.89
N LEU A 640 -19.18 -6.00 -34.64
CA LEU A 640 -18.42 -5.04 -33.82
C LEU A 640 -18.55 -3.60 -34.34
N GLN A 641 -18.40 -3.39 -35.65
CA GLN A 641 -18.52 -2.07 -36.26
C GLN A 641 -19.91 -1.47 -36.06
N ARG A 642 -20.96 -2.29 -36.12
CA ARG A 642 -22.34 -1.85 -35.89
C ARG A 642 -22.63 -1.61 -34.42
N VAL A 643 -22.05 -2.40 -33.52
CA VAL A 643 -22.08 -2.13 -32.08
C VAL A 643 -21.42 -0.77 -31.80
N GLU A 644 -20.20 -0.53 -32.33
CA GLU A 644 -19.49 0.75 -32.21
C GLU A 644 -20.31 1.93 -32.79
N GLN A 645 -21.04 1.70 -33.88
CA GLN A 645 -21.95 2.69 -34.46
C GLN A 645 -23.14 3.01 -33.53
N ILE A 646 -23.72 2.00 -32.88
CA ILE A 646 -24.84 2.18 -31.94
C ILE A 646 -24.38 2.97 -30.71
N VAL A 647 -23.23 2.63 -30.13
CA VAL A 647 -22.75 3.22 -28.87
C VAL A 647 -21.92 4.49 -29.07
N GLY A 648 -21.53 4.81 -30.31
CA GLY A 648 -20.77 6.02 -30.65
C GLY A 648 -19.32 6.03 -30.15
N CYS A 649 -18.75 4.88 -29.77
CA CYS A 649 -17.36 4.77 -29.31
C CYS A 649 -16.68 3.50 -29.82
N LYS A 650 -15.34 3.49 -29.78
CA LYS A 650 -14.53 2.32 -30.15
C LYS A 650 -14.50 1.30 -29.02
N ILE A 651 -14.50 0.02 -29.40
CA ILE A 651 -14.53 -1.09 -28.44
C ILE A 651 -13.23 -1.89 -28.55
N THR A 652 -12.57 -2.04 -27.40
CA THR A 652 -11.39 -2.89 -27.27
C THR A 652 -11.75 -4.33 -27.62
N ASN A 653 -11.07 -4.91 -28.60
CA ASN A 653 -11.34 -6.26 -29.07
C ASN A 653 -10.05 -7.02 -29.42
N TYR A 654 -10.08 -8.33 -29.19
CA TYR A 654 -8.99 -9.24 -29.48
C TYR A 654 -9.52 -10.42 -30.29
N LYS A 655 -8.97 -10.62 -31.48
CA LYS A 655 -9.26 -11.80 -32.31
C LYS A 655 -8.42 -12.98 -31.84
N ILE A 656 -8.85 -13.65 -30.79
CA ILE A 656 -8.15 -14.81 -30.20
C ILE A 656 -9.14 -15.92 -29.86
N ASP A 657 -8.64 -17.15 -29.84
CA ASP A 657 -9.40 -18.30 -29.32
C ASP A 657 -9.14 -18.42 -27.81
N CYS A 658 -10.19 -18.58 -27.01
CA CYS A 658 -10.04 -18.83 -25.56
C CYS A 658 -9.31 -20.16 -25.26
N LEU A 659 -9.13 -21.03 -26.26
CA LEU A 659 -8.24 -22.19 -26.19
C LEU A 659 -6.76 -21.84 -26.33
N ASP A 660 -6.38 -20.63 -26.72
CA ASP A 660 -4.99 -20.20 -26.68
C ASP A 660 -4.70 -19.52 -25.33
N LEU A 661 -4.10 -20.29 -24.42
CA LEU A 661 -3.84 -19.82 -23.05
C LEU A 661 -2.84 -18.66 -23.00
N GLU A 662 -1.83 -18.66 -23.88
CA GLU A 662 -0.81 -17.59 -23.88
C GLU A 662 -1.40 -16.28 -24.40
N SER A 663 -2.12 -16.33 -25.52
CA SER A 663 -2.84 -15.16 -26.02
C SER A 663 -3.87 -14.63 -25.01
N LEU A 664 -4.56 -15.53 -24.29
CA LEU A 664 -5.51 -15.15 -23.24
C LEU A 664 -4.80 -14.49 -22.06
N ARG A 665 -3.65 -15.02 -21.61
CA ARG A 665 -2.80 -14.40 -20.57
C ARG A 665 -2.37 -12.99 -20.97
N ASP A 666 -1.99 -12.80 -22.23
CA ASP A 666 -1.58 -11.48 -22.71
C ASP A 666 -2.72 -10.46 -22.69
N VAL A 667 -3.97 -10.88 -22.88
CA VAL A 667 -5.13 -10.00 -22.66
C VAL A 667 -5.26 -9.67 -21.18
N PHE A 668 -5.17 -10.65 -20.29
CA PHE A 668 -5.30 -10.41 -18.84
C PHE A 668 -4.19 -9.50 -18.29
N LYS A 669 -2.96 -9.57 -18.82
CA LYS A 669 -1.86 -8.66 -18.44
C LYS A 669 -2.11 -7.20 -18.83
N ARG A 670 -2.87 -6.97 -19.90
CA ARG A 670 -3.08 -5.63 -20.47
C ARG A 670 -4.23 -4.86 -19.82
N HIS A 671 -5.10 -5.55 -19.06
CA HIS A 671 -6.36 -4.99 -18.57
C HIS A 671 -6.62 -5.30 -17.10
N SER A 672 -7.23 -4.35 -16.40
CA SER A 672 -7.67 -4.52 -15.00
C SER A 672 -9.11 -5.03 -14.97
N ILE A 673 -9.27 -6.32 -15.28
CA ILE A 673 -10.59 -6.94 -15.47
C ILE A 673 -11.34 -7.06 -14.13
N PHE A 674 -12.51 -6.43 -14.04
CA PHE A 674 -13.41 -6.54 -12.88
C PHE A 674 -14.19 -7.86 -12.86
N ALA A 675 -14.68 -8.29 -14.01
CA ALA A 675 -15.47 -9.52 -14.16
C ALA A 675 -15.36 -10.10 -15.57
N ILE A 676 -15.74 -11.37 -15.71
CA ILE A 676 -15.88 -12.03 -17.01
C ILE A 676 -17.35 -12.38 -17.26
N MET A 677 -17.85 -12.03 -18.44
CA MET A 677 -19.17 -12.39 -18.93
C MET A 677 -19.02 -13.35 -20.12
N ASN A 678 -19.03 -14.65 -19.83
CA ASN A 678 -18.59 -15.70 -20.76
C ASN A 678 -19.74 -16.28 -21.60
N PHE A 679 -19.83 -15.84 -22.86
CA PHE A 679 -20.75 -16.38 -23.87
C PHE A 679 -20.14 -17.50 -24.73
N ALA A 680 -18.81 -17.59 -24.78
CA ALA A 680 -18.09 -18.47 -25.68
C ALA A 680 -18.52 -19.94 -25.56
N ALA A 681 -19.25 -20.40 -26.58
CA ALA A 681 -19.66 -21.78 -26.73
C ALA A 681 -20.02 -22.11 -28.17
N MET A 682 -19.74 -23.34 -28.59
CA MET A 682 -20.28 -23.88 -29.84
C MET A 682 -21.70 -24.41 -29.62
N LYS A 683 -22.57 -24.26 -30.62
CA LYS A 683 -23.97 -24.75 -30.64
C LYS A 683 -24.34 -25.58 -31.90
N SER A 684 -24.10 -26.90 -31.89
CA SER A 684 -24.60 -27.86 -32.90
C SER A 684 -24.53 -29.31 -32.35
N VAL A 685 -25.32 -30.24 -32.87
CA VAL A 685 -25.53 -31.56 -32.22
C VAL A 685 -24.56 -32.64 -32.75
N GLU A 686 -23.94 -32.43 -33.91
CA GLU A 686 -23.34 -33.52 -34.71
C GLU A 686 -21.89 -33.92 -34.35
N LYS A 687 -21.17 -33.14 -33.51
CA LYS A 687 -19.71 -33.30 -33.28
C LYS A 687 -19.30 -33.29 -31.79
N PRO A 688 -19.74 -34.27 -30.96
CA PRO A 688 -19.66 -34.21 -29.49
C PRO A 688 -18.27 -33.89 -28.91
N VAL A 689 -17.20 -34.51 -29.43
CA VAL A 689 -15.82 -34.29 -28.93
C VAL A 689 -15.38 -32.84 -29.10
N LEU A 690 -15.77 -32.20 -30.21
CA LEU A 690 -15.43 -30.80 -30.47
C LEU A 690 -16.12 -29.86 -29.46
N TYR A 691 -17.35 -30.17 -29.04
CA TYR A 691 -18.08 -29.38 -28.03
C TYR A 691 -17.40 -29.43 -26.68
N TYR A 692 -17.04 -30.61 -26.20
CA TYR A 692 -16.36 -30.72 -24.91
C TYR A 692 -15.00 -30.03 -24.95
N LYS A 693 -14.22 -30.23 -26.02
CA LYS A 693 -12.94 -29.55 -26.18
C LYS A 693 -13.09 -28.02 -26.16
N ASN A 694 -14.08 -27.49 -26.88
CA ASN A 694 -14.30 -26.04 -26.95
C ASN A 694 -14.90 -25.47 -25.67
N ASN A 695 -16.08 -25.95 -25.26
CA ASN A 695 -16.88 -25.33 -24.20
C ASN A 695 -16.25 -25.56 -22.82
N VAL A 696 -15.82 -26.79 -22.52
CA VAL A 696 -15.17 -27.10 -21.24
C VAL A 696 -13.72 -26.61 -21.24
N GLY A 697 -13.00 -26.79 -22.35
CA GLY A 697 -11.59 -26.38 -22.45
C GLY A 697 -11.38 -24.86 -22.36
N SER A 698 -12.25 -24.06 -22.99
CA SER A 698 -12.18 -22.59 -22.89
C SER A 698 -12.50 -22.09 -21.48
N LEU A 699 -13.51 -22.67 -20.82
CA LEU A 699 -13.84 -22.37 -19.42
C LEU A 699 -12.64 -22.64 -18.50
N LEU A 700 -12.01 -23.81 -18.61
CA LEU A 700 -10.86 -24.17 -17.76
C LEU A 700 -9.69 -23.19 -17.93
N LYS A 701 -9.46 -22.69 -19.15
CA LYS A 701 -8.39 -21.70 -19.43
C LYS A 701 -8.73 -20.32 -18.89
N LEU A 702 -9.98 -19.88 -19.03
CA LEU A 702 -10.47 -18.65 -18.39
C LEU A 702 -10.31 -18.73 -16.87
N LEU A 703 -10.76 -19.82 -16.23
CA LEU A 703 -10.61 -20.01 -14.78
C LEU A 703 -9.14 -20.05 -14.34
N THR A 704 -8.25 -20.60 -15.16
CA THR A 704 -6.80 -20.61 -14.92
C THR A 704 -6.25 -19.18 -14.91
N CYS A 705 -6.56 -18.37 -15.93
CA CYS A 705 -6.15 -16.97 -15.98
C CYS A 705 -6.76 -16.15 -14.84
N MET A 706 -8.06 -16.31 -14.56
CA MET A 706 -8.71 -15.63 -13.45
C MET A 706 -8.01 -15.89 -12.11
N LYS A 707 -7.58 -17.13 -11.87
CA LYS A 707 -6.81 -17.47 -10.67
C LYS A 707 -5.44 -16.79 -10.67
N GLU A 708 -4.71 -16.81 -11.79
CA GLU A 708 -3.40 -16.18 -11.93
C GLU A 708 -3.43 -14.66 -11.69
N PHE A 709 -4.49 -13.98 -12.15
CA PHE A 709 -4.65 -12.53 -12.06
C PHE A 709 -5.61 -12.08 -10.94
N ASN A 710 -5.98 -13.00 -10.03
CA ASN A 710 -6.84 -12.73 -8.86
C ASN A 710 -8.21 -12.09 -9.19
N ILE A 711 -8.84 -12.50 -10.29
CA ILE A 711 -10.18 -12.06 -10.70
C ILE A 711 -11.21 -13.06 -10.16
N LYS A 712 -12.27 -12.58 -9.52
CA LYS A 712 -13.19 -13.42 -8.74
C LYS A 712 -14.65 -13.37 -9.18
N ASN A 713 -15.02 -12.44 -10.07
CA ASN A 713 -16.38 -12.29 -10.57
C ASN A 713 -16.54 -13.00 -11.92
N PHE A 714 -17.40 -14.02 -11.98
CA PHE A 714 -17.62 -14.82 -13.18
C PHE A 714 -19.12 -14.99 -13.47
N LEU A 715 -19.56 -14.50 -14.62
CA LEU A 715 -20.90 -14.74 -15.15
C LEU A 715 -20.80 -15.73 -16.30
N PHE A 716 -21.45 -16.89 -16.14
CA PHE A 716 -21.45 -17.97 -17.12
C PHE A 716 -22.78 -18.06 -17.86
N SER A 717 -22.72 -18.12 -19.19
CA SER A 717 -23.87 -18.43 -20.03
C SER A 717 -24.17 -19.94 -20.04
N SER A 718 -25.19 -20.36 -19.30
CA SER A 718 -25.76 -21.71 -19.35
C SER A 718 -27.04 -21.77 -20.20
N SER A 719 -27.80 -22.87 -20.13
CA SER A 719 -28.97 -23.11 -20.97
C SER A 719 -30.00 -24.00 -20.26
N ALA A 720 -31.28 -23.81 -20.56
CA ALA A 720 -32.38 -24.67 -20.13
C ALA A 720 -32.20 -26.15 -20.55
N THR A 721 -31.35 -26.43 -21.54
CA THR A 721 -30.99 -27.82 -21.91
C THR A 721 -30.38 -28.64 -20.77
N VAL A 722 -29.87 -27.99 -19.71
CA VAL A 722 -29.35 -28.69 -18.51
C VAL A 722 -30.46 -29.34 -17.67
N TYR A 723 -31.72 -28.93 -17.85
CA TYR A 723 -32.87 -29.54 -17.17
C TYR A 723 -33.26 -30.91 -17.76
N GLY A 724 -32.78 -31.24 -18.97
CA GLY A 724 -33.19 -32.48 -19.65
C GLY A 724 -34.70 -32.51 -19.92
N ALA A 725 -35.28 -33.71 -19.99
CA ALA A 725 -36.74 -33.88 -20.07
C ALA A 725 -37.38 -33.60 -18.70
N PRO A 726 -38.11 -32.47 -18.52
CA PRO A 726 -38.59 -32.05 -17.21
C PRO A 726 -39.78 -32.88 -16.74
N ASN A 727 -39.92 -33.05 -15.42
CA ASN A 727 -41.03 -33.79 -14.80
C ASN A 727 -42.18 -32.87 -14.34
N TYR A 728 -41.93 -31.56 -14.26
CA TYR A 728 -42.93 -30.54 -13.95
C TYR A 728 -42.59 -29.23 -14.68
N LEU A 729 -43.63 -28.42 -14.90
CA LEU A 729 -43.55 -27.07 -15.44
C LEU A 729 -44.42 -26.12 -14.59
N PRO A 730 -44.07 -24.83 -14.46
CA PRO A 730 -42.83 -24.21 -14.97
C PRO A 730 -41.59 -24.70 -14.20
N LEU A 731 -40.43 -24.65 -14.85
CA LEU A 731 -39.13 -25.03 -14.29
C LEU A 731 -38.57 -23.93 -13.38
N ASP A 732 -38.14 -24.32 -12.19
CA ASP A 732 -37.42 -23.47 -11.24
C ASP A 732 -35.96 -23.94 -11.07
N GLU A 733 -35.12 -23.14 -10.42
CA GLU A 733 -33.70 -23.48 -10.18
C GLU A 733 -33.51 -24.62 -9.18
N LYS A 734 -34.57 -25.03 -8.46
CA LYS A 734 -34.55 -26.17 -7.53
C LYS A 734 -34.63 -27.51 -8.25
N TYR A 735 -35.00 -27.53 -9.52
CA TYR A 735 -35.08 -28.77 -10.30
C TYR A 735 -33.75 -29.54 -10.25
N PRO A 736 -33.77 -30.86 -9.97
CA PRO A 736 -32.57 -31.64 -9.73
C PRO A 736 -31.66 -31.73 -10.98
N TRP A 737 -30.35 -31.64 -10.75
CA TRP A 737 -29.30 -31.70 -11.77
C TRP A 737 -29.05 -33.13 -12.25
N ILE A 738 -29.94 -33.68 -13.09
CA ILE A 738 -29.85 -35.07 -13.57
C ILE A 738 -29.13 -35.10 -14.93
N GLY A 739 -27.81 -35.31 -14.93
CA GLY A 739 -26.99 -35.31 -16.14
C GLY A 739 -27.39 -36.36 -17.19
N ASP A 740 -27.93 -37.50 -16.75
CA ASP A 740 -28.41 -38.57 -17.64
C ASP A 740 -29.68 -38.21 -18.40
N ALA A 741 -30.47 -37.26 -17.89
CA ALA A 741 -31.70 -36.78 -18.55
C ALA A 741 -31.42 -35.81 -19.71
N ILE A 742 -30.16 -35.38 -19.89
CA ILE A 742 -29.77 -34.43 -20.94
C ILE A 742 -29.57 -35.16 -22.27
N THR A 743 -30.35 -34.76 -23.27
CA THR A 743 -30.51 -35.48 -24.54
C THR A 743 -29.44 -35.18 -25.59
N ASN A 744 -28.59 -34.16 -25.39
CA ASN A 744 -27.64 -33.72 -26.40
C ASN A 744 -26.26 -33.29 -25.84
N PRO A 745 -25.17 -33.41 -26.63
CA PRO A 745 -23.81 -33.07 -26.17
C PRO A 745 -23.62 -31.60 -25.75
N TYR A 746 -24.35 -30.66 -26.37
CA TYR A 746 -24.30 -29.24 -26.02
C TYR A 746 -24.78 -29.02 -24.57
N GLY A 747 -25.98 -29.51 -24.24
CA GLY A 747 -26.52 -29.44 -22.88
C GLY A 747 -25.60 -30.14 -21.87
N LYS A 748 -25.05 -31.30 -22.22
CA LYS A 748 -24.09 -32.01 -21.35
C LYS A 748 -22.82 -31.20 -21.12
N SER A 749 -22.33 -30.46 -22.12
CA SER A 749 -21.16 -29.59 -21.96
C SER A 749 -21.45 -28.43 -21.00
N LYS A 750 -22.64 -27.81 -21.07
CA LYS A 750 -23.07 -26.77 -20.13
C LYS A 750 -23.20 -27.33 -18.71
N TYR A 751 -23.83 -28.49 -18.56
CA TYR A 751 -23.92 -29.21 -17.28
C TYR A 751 -22.55 -29.45 -16.62
N VAL A 752 -21.58 -29.95 -17.40
CA VAL A 752 -20.20 -30.14 -16.90
C VAL A 752 -19.57 -28.82 -16.48
N CYS A 753 -19.76 -27.75 -17.26
CA CYS A 753 -19.26 -26.42 -16.92
C CYS A 753 -19.87 -25.89 -15.62
N GLU A 754 -21.18 -26.06 -15.42
CA GLU A 754 -21.84 -25.63 -14.17
C GLU A 754 -21.29 -26.38 -12.95
N HIS A 755 -21.00 -27.69 -13.06
CA HIS A 755 -20.38 -28.47 -11.98
C HIS A 755 -18.97 -27.99 -11.65
N ILE A 756 -18.13 -27.76 -12.67
CA ILE A 756 -16.78 -27.20 -12.47
C ILE A 756 -16.84 -25.87 -11.73
N LEU A 757 -17.79 -25.00 -12.11
CA LEU A 757 -18.00 -23.70 -11.47
C LEU A 757 -18.52 -23.83 -10.04
N LYS A 758 -19.41 -24.78 -9.78
CA LYS A 758 -19.92 -25.06 -8.43
C LYS A 758 -18.81 -25.58 -7.51
N ASP A 759 -18.01 -26.53 -7.97
CA ASP A 759 -16.85 -27.04 -7.24
C ASP A 759 -15.83 -25.92 -6.97
N ARG A 760 -15.63 -25.03 -7.95
CA ARG A 760 -14.78 -23.83 -7.77
C ARG A 760 -15.29 -22.93 -6.66
N GLY A 761 -16.58 -22.61 -6.65
CA GLY A 761 -17.21 -21.76 -5.63
C GLY A 761 -17.21 -22.41 -4.24
N ILE A 762 -17.36 -23.74 -4.16
CA ILE A 762 -17.26 -24.47 -2.88
C ILE A 762 -15.82 -24.45 -2.34
N ALA A 763 -14.82 -24.70 -3.20
CA ALA A 763 -13.41 -24.70 -2.81
C ALA A 763 -12.86 -23.30 -2.49
N HIS A 764 -13.45 -22.27 -3.08
CA HIS A 764 -13.04 -20.87 -2.93
C HIS A 764 -14.26 -19.96 -2.72
N PRO A 765 -14.75 -19.84 -1.48
CA PRO A 765 -15.95 -19.06 -1.16
C PRO A 765 -15.85 -17.55 -1.47
N ASP A 766 -14.63 -17.06 -1.73
CA ASP A 766 -14.36 -15.69 -2.15
C ASP A 766 -14.64 -15.44 -3.64
N TRP A 767 -14.99 -16.48 -4.41
CA TRP A 767 -15.38 -16.37 -5.82
C TRP A 767 -16.87 -16.09 -5.97
N ASN A 768 -17.21 -15.04 -6.71
CA ASN A 768 -18.59 -14.69 -7.05
C ASN A 768 -18.95 -15.27 -8.41
N ILE A 769 -19.76 -16.34 -8.42
CA ILE A 769 -20.12 -17.05 -9.65
C ILE A 769 -21.63 -16.98 -9.85
N ILE A 770 -22.06 -16.49 -11.02
CA ILE A 770 -23.45 -16.44 -11.46
C ILE A 770 -23.58 -17.25 -12.75
N ILE A 771 -24.52 -18.21 -12.81
CA ILE A 771 -24.60 -19.21 -13.89
C ILE A 771 -25.89 -19.07 -14.69
N LEU A 772 -26.04 -18.10 -15.60
CA LEU A 772 -27.30 -17.78 -16.29
C LEU A 772 -27.82 -18.85 -17.29
N ARG A 773 -28.87 -19.60 -16.94
CA ARG A 773 -29.57 -20.58 -17.78
C ARG A 773 -30.60 -19.89 -18.69
N TYR A 774 -30.20 -19.63 -19.93
CA TYR A 774 -31.12 -19.07 -20.91
C TYR A 774 -32.05 -20.13 -21.47
N PHE A 775 -33.27 -19.72 -21.80
CA PHE A 775 -34.17 -20.53 -22.61
C PHE A 775 -33.92 -20.21 -24.08
N ASN A 776 -34.85 -19.55 -24.78
CA ASN A 776 -34.76 -19.31 -26.22
C ASN A 776 -34.70 -17.80 -26.54
N PRO A 777 -33.51 -17.17 -26.46
CA PRO A 777 -33.36 -15.77 -26.82
C PRO A 777 -33.63 -15.53 -28.31
N VAL A 778 -34.42 -14.50 -28.61
CA VAL A 778 -34.88 -14.12 -29.95
C VAL A 778 -35.03 -12.59 -30.06
N GLY A 779 -35.27 -12.07 -31.26
CA GLY A 779 -35.34 -10.63 -31.50
C GLY A 779 -34.01 -10.04 -31.97
N ALA A 780 -33.92 -8.71 -31.95
CA ALA A 780 -32.75 -7.94 -32.35
C ALA A 780 -32.72 -6.60 -31.59
N HIS A 781 -31.65 -5.82 -31.76
CA HIS A 781 -31.62 -4.47 -31.21
C HIS A 781 -32.59 -3.58 -32.00
N GLU A 782 -33.30 -2.68 -31.32
CA GLU A 782 -34.38 -1.86 -31.92
C GLU A 782 -33.95 -0.98 -33.11
N SER A 783 -32.64 -0.74 -33.25
CA SER A 783 -32.03 -0.02 -34.37
C SER A 783 -32.00 -0.81 -35.69
N GLY A 784 -32.21 -2.13 -35.66
CA GLY A 784 -32.08 -3.03 -36.82
C GLY A 784 -30.63 -3.23 -37.30
N LEU A 785 -29.63 -2.65 -36.61
CA LEU A 785 -28.23 -2.77 -37.03
C LEU A 785 -27.59 -4.09 -36.57
N ILE A 786 -27.99 -4.66 -35.43
CA ILE A 786 -27.49 -5.95 -34.95
C ILE A 786 -28.63 -6.90 -34.66
N GLY A 787 -28.43 -8.20 -34.89
CA GLY A 787 -29.40 -9.27 -34.71
C GLY A 787 -28.74 -10.64 -34.90
N GLU A 788 -29.52 -11.74 -34.85
CA GLU A 788 -28.97 -13.09 -35.07
C GLU A 788 -28.70 -13.33 -36.57
N ASP A 789 -27.42 -13.42 -36.95
CA ASP A 789 -26.98 -13.70 -38.33
C ASP A 789 -26.11 -14.98 -38.38
N PRO A 790 -26.72 -16.17 -38.33
CA PRO A 790 -25.96 -17.42 -38.26
C PRO A 790 -25.28 -17.75 -39.60
N ILE A 791 -24.08 -18.31 -39.53
CA ILE A 791 -23.36 -18.77 -40.73
C ILE A 791 -24.05 -20.03 -41.28
N GLY A 792 -24.56 -19.94 -42.50
CA GLY A 792 -25.23 -21.05 -43.19
C GLY A 792 -26.72 -21.15 -42.86
N LYS A 793 -27.28 -22.37 -42.94
CA LYS A 793 -28.70 -22.60 -42.67
C LYS A 793 -28.96 -22.50 -41.16
N PRO A 794 -29.87 -21.64 -40.69
CA PRO A 794 -30.15 -21.51 -39.27
C PRO A 794 -30.59 -22.82 -38.61
N ASN A 795 -30.04 -23.11 -37.44
CA ASN A 795 -30.48 -24.23 -36.60
C ASN A 795 -31.64 -23.86 -35.64
N ASN A 796 -31.73 -22.57 -35.29
CA ASN A 796 -32.74 -21.99 -34.41
C ASN A 796 -33.98 -21.61 -35.22
N LEU A 797 -35.16 -21.67 -34.57
CA LEU A 797 -36.44 -21.36 -35.20
C LEU A 797 -36.48 -19.96 -35.80
N MET A 798 -36.34 -18.91 -34.98
CA MET A 798 -36.67 -17.55 -35.42
C MET A 798 -35.79 -17.00 -36.56
N PRO A 799 -34.47 -17.25 -36.61
CA PRO A 799 -33.69 -16.84 -37.78
C PRO A 799 -34.07 -17.63 -39.05
N TYR A 800 -34.50 -18.89 -38.91
CA TYR A 800 -35.04 -19.65 -40.03
C TYR A 800 -36.32 -18.99 -40.54
N VAL A 801 -37.27 -18.73 -39.63
CA VAL A 801 -38.55 -18.08 -39.96
C VAL A 801 -38.28 -16.74 -40.64
N ALA A 802 -37.40 -15.89 -40.08
CA ALA A 802 -37.03 -14.61 -40.67
C ALA A 802 -36.43 -14.75 -42.08
N GLN A 803 -35.55 -15.72 -42.31
CA GLN A 803 -34.98 -16.00 -43.65
C GLN A 803 -36.04 -16.43 -44.67
N VAL A 804 -37.09 -17.13 -44.25
CA VAL A 804 -38.24 -17.46 -45.11
C VAL A 804 -39.05 -16.20 -45.39
N THR A 805 -39.33 -15.38 -44.38
CA THR A 805 -40.10 -14.12 -44.52
C THR A 805 -39.44 -13.11 -45.46
N VAL A 806 -38.11 -13.06 -45.52
CA VAL A 806 -37.36 -12.22 -46.49
C VAL A 806 -37.11 -12.91 -47.84
N GLY A 807 -37.54 -14.17 -48.02
CA GLY A 807 -37.43 -14.92 -49.27
C GLY A 807 -36.05 -15.53 -49.54
N ARG A 808 -35.15 -15.61 -48.55
CA ARG A 808 -33.86 -16.31 -48.68
C ARG A 808 -34.01 -17.83 -48.65
N LEU A 809 -35.01 -18.33 -47.92
CA LEU A 809 -35.38 -19.74 -47.88
C LEU A 809 -36.82 -19.93 -48.39
N PRO A 810 -37.12 -21.02 -49.12
CA PRO A 810 -38.42 -21.18 -49.77
C PRO A 810 -39.56 -21.54 -48.81
N HIS A 811 -39.26 -22.27 -47.74
CA HIS A 811 -40.23 -22.69 -46.73
C HIS A 811 -39.52 -23.03 -45.40
N MET A 812 -40.26 -22.97 -44.30
CA MET A 812 -39.82 -23.48 -43.00
C MET A 812 -40.21 -24.96 -42.84
N ASN A 813 -39.34 -25.77 -42.25
CA ASN A 813 -39.73 -27.11 -41.81
C ASN A 813 -40.22 -27.00 -40.36
N VAL A 814 -41.50 -27.25 -40.12
CA VAL A 814 -42.04 -27.44 -38.76
C VAL A 814 -41.86 -28.91 -38.45
N THR A 815 -40.90 -29.22 -37.57
CA THR A 815 -40.75 -30.58 -37.04
C THR A 815 -41.70 -30.76 -35.86
N ASP A 816 -42.05 -32.01 -35.56
CA ASP A 816 -42.71 -32.37 -34.31
C ASP A 816 -44.15 -31.83 -34.10
N THR A 817 -45.09 -32.20 -34.97
CA THR A 817 -46.52 -31.78 -34.89
C THR A 817 -47.43 -32.72 -34.07
N ASP A 818 -46.85 -33.64 -33.30
CA ASP A 818 -47.56 -34.70 -32.56
C ASP A 818 -47.18 -34.74 -31.06
N TYR A 819 -46.73 -33.62 -30.48
CA TYR A 819 -46.53 -33.48 -29.03
C TYR A 819 -47.87 -33.27 -28.29
N ASP A 820 -47.87 -33.55 -26.98
CA ASP A 820 -49.00 -33.26 -26.09
C ASP A 820 -49.03 -31.76 -25.71
N THR A 821 -49.29 -30.92 -26.70
CA THR A 821 -49.36 -29.45 -26.63
C THR A 821 -50.61 -28.97 -27.37
N PRO A 822 -51.10 -27.73 -27.14
CA PRO A 822 -52.40 -27.28 -27.68
C PRO A 822 -52.55 -27.37 -29.21
N ASP A 823 -51.44 -27.28 -29.94
CA ASP A 823 -51.40 -27.29 -31.41
C ASP A 823 -50.52 -28.42 -31.98
N GLY A 824 -50.06 -29.34 -31.13
CA GLY A 824 -49.20 -30.45 -31.48
C GLY A 824 -47.72 -30.10 -31.67
N THR A 825 -47.36 -28.80 -31.76
CA THR A 825 -45.96 -28.35 -31.94
C THR A 825 -45.24 -28.16 -30.62
N ASP A 826 -43.91 -28.08 -30.66
CA ASP A 826 -43.13 -27.86 -29.45
C ASP A 826 -43.34 -26.46 -28.84
N VAL A 827 -43.34 -26.39 -27.51
CA VAL A 827 -43.50 -25.15 -26.73
C VAL A 827 -42.16 -24.76 -26.09
N ARG A 828 -41.76 -23.50 -26.25
CA ARG A 828 -40.44 -22.94 -25.88
C ARG A 828 -40.55 -21.55 -25.29
N ASP A 829 -39.78 -21.31 -24.25
CA ASP A 829 -39.67 -20.02 -23.60
C ASP A 829 -38.83 -19.00 -24.38
N TYR A 830 -39.52 -18.16 -25.15
CA TYR A 830 -38.93 -17.10 -25.95
C TYR A 830 -38.77 -15.81 -25.15
N ILE A 831 -37.53 -15.34 -25.05
CA ILE A 831 -37.16 -14.09 -24.38
C ILE A 831 -36.53 -13.13 -25.38
N HIS A 832 -36.87 -11.84 -25.29
CA HIS A 832 -36.21 -10.83 -26.11
C HIS A 832 -34.72 -10.71 -25.76
N VAL A 833 -33.84 -10.71 -26.76
CA VAL A 833 -32.37 -10.70 -26.55
C VAL A 833 -31.88 -9.48 -25.76
N VAL A 834 -32.52 -8.31 -25.95
CA VAL A 834 -32.24 -7.11 -25.14
C VAL A 834 -32.70 -7.27 -23.68
N ASP A 835 -33.82 -7.93 -23.41
CA ASP A 835 -34.22 -8.23 -22.03
C ASP A 835 -33.19 -9.17 -21.38
N LEU A 836 -32.76 -10.19 -22.13
CA LEU A 836 -31.70 -11.06 -21.65
C LEU A 836 -30.41 -10.26 -21.36
N ALA A 837 -30.04 -9.32 -22.22
CA ALA A 837 -28.87 -8.47 -22.02
C ALA A 837 -28.98 -7.59 -20.77
N THR A 838 -30.13 -6.96 -20.50
CA THR A 838 -30.34 -6.19 -19.28
C THR A 838 -30.30 -7.07 -18.02
N GLY A 839 -30.73 -8.33 -18.12
CA GLY A 839 -30.57 -9.33 -17.05
C GLY A 839 -29.11 -9.56 -16.65
N HIS A 840 -28.19 -9.55 -17.63
CA HIS A 840 -26.75 -9.61 -17.34
C HIS A 840 -26.27 -8.38 -16.59
N ILE A 841 -26.74 -7.18 -16.96
CA ILE A 841 -26.40 -5.95 -16.25
C ILE A 841 -26.91 -5.97 -14.81
N ALA A 842 -28.08 -6.56 -14.56
CA ALA A 842 -28.56 -6.77 -13.19
C ALA A 842 -27.61 -7.68 -12.38
N CYS A 843 -27.09 -8.75 -12.98
CA CYS A 843 -26.06 -9.59 -12.35
C CYS A 843 -24.74 -8.84 -12.13
N MET A 844 -24.32 -7.99 -13.08
CA MET A 844 -23.12 -7.16 -12.95
C MET A 844 -23.21 -6.19 -11.77
N LYS A 845 -24.39 -5.60 -11.54
CA LYS A 845 -24.67 -4.79 -10.35
C LYS A 845 -24.60 -5.63 -9.08
N LYS A 846 -25.11 -6.87 -9.13
CA LYS A 846 -25.07 -7.81 -8.00
C LYS A 846 -23.66 -8.26 -7.59
N PHE A 847 -22.69 -8.29 -8.50
CA PHE A 847 -21.29 -8.52 -8.13
C PHE A 847 -20.72 -7.47 -7.18
N LYS A 848 -21.32 -6.28 -7.11
CA LYS A 848 -20.97 -5.27 -6.09
C LYS A 848 -21.53 -5.61 -4.69
N GLU A 849 -22.44 -6.58 -4.61
CA GLU A 849 -23.23 -6.93 -3.42
C GLU A 849 -23.04 -8.39 -2.95
N ASN A 850 -22.21 -9.21 -3.62
CA ASN A 850 -21.93 -10.63 -3.32
C ASN A 850 -23.16 -11.56 -3.18
N CYS A 851 -23.95 -11.79 -4.23
CA CYS A 851 -24.95 -12.89 -4.26
C CYS A 851 -25.26 -13.36 -5.69
N GLY A 852 -25.70 -14.61 -5.89
CA GLY A 852 -26.04 -15.16 -7.22
C GLY A 852 -27.45 -15.75 -7.32
N LEU A 853 -28.15 -15.55 -8.46
CA LEU A 853 -29.39 -16.28 -8.90
C LEU A 853 -29.95 -15.84 -10.29
N GLN A 854 -31.12 -16.38 -10.73
CA GLN A 854 -31.62 -16.49 -12.13
C GLN A 854 -33.15 -16.63 -12.32
N ALA A 855 -33.69 -16.49 -13.57
CA ALA A 855 -34.94 -17.10 -14.15
C ALA A 855 -35.54 -16.41 -15.44
N CYS A 856 -36.54 -16.99 -16.18
CA CYS A 856 -37.72 -16.40 -16.97
C CYS A 856 -38.44 -17.28 -18.07
N LYS A 857 -39.72 -16.96 -18.50
CA LYS A 857 -40.98 -17.71 -18.97
C LYS A 857 -41.40 -17.91 -20.51
N GLY A 858 -42.03 -19.09 -20.84
CA GLY A 858 -42.60 -19.82 -22.05
C GLY A 858 -43.57 -19.29 -23.17
N TYR A 859 -43.46 -19.74 -24.46
CA TYR A 859 -44.43 -19.61 -25.63
C TYR A 859 -44.35 -20.72 -26.76
N SER A 860 -45.33 -20.95 -27.68
CA SER A 860 -45.29 -22.04 -28.72
C SER A 860 -44.69 -21.69 -30.10
N VAL A 861 -44.25 -22.69 -30.91
CA VAL A 861 -43.72 -22.45 -32.29
C VAL A 861 -44.73 -21.81 -33.24
N LEU A 862 -45.99 -22.26 -33.24
CA LEU A 862 -47.01 -21.66 -34.11
C LEU A 862 -47.45 -20.27 -33.61
N GLU A 863 -47.37 -20.00 -32.31
CA GLU A 863 -47.54 -18.64 -31.77
C GLU A 863 -46.46 -17.69 -32.30
N MET A 864 -45.20 -18.15 -32.39
CA MET A 864 -44.11 -17.37 -32.97
C MET A 864 -44.30 -17.07 -34.47
N ILE A 865 -44.72 -18.06 -35.26
CA ILE A 865 -44.96 -17.86 -36.70
C ILE A 865 -46.05 -16.79 -36.90
N LYS A 866 -47.20 -16.94 -36.22
CA LYS A 866 -48.32 -15.98 -36.31
C LYS A 866 -47.91 -14.56 -35.89
N ALA A 867 -47.11 -14.43 -34.84
CA ALA A 867 -46.62 -13.13 -34.39
C ALA A 867 -45.69 -12.46 -35.41
N LEU A 868 -44.82 -13.24 -36.08
CA LEU A 868 -43.96 -12.69 -37.14
C LEU A 868 -44.73 -12.37 -38.43
N GLU A 869 -45.74 -13.16 -38.79
CA GLU A 869 -46.65 -12.81 -39.91
C GLU A 869 -47.35 -11.47 -39.64
N LYS A 870 -47.85 -11.28 -38.40
CA LYS A 870 -48.47 -10.02 -37.95
C LYS A 870 -47.50 -8.85 -38.01
N ALA A 871 -46.26 -9.03 -37.55
CA ALA A 871 -45.25 -7.97 -37.53
C ALA A 871 -44.72 -7.59 -38.93
N SER A 872 -44.54 -8.59 -39.81
CA SER A 872 -44.01 -8.39 -41.16
C SER A 872 -45.08 -8.06 -42.22
N GLY A 873 -46.35 -8.37 -41.94
CA GLY A 873 -47.45 -8.29 -42.90
C GLY A 873 -47.37 -9.33 -44.03
N LYS A 874 -46.54 -10.38 -43.89
CA LYS A 874 -46.32 -11.42 -44.90
C LYS A 874 -46.74 -12.80 -44.40
N THR A 875 -47.28 -13.62 -45.28
CA THR A 875 -47.55 -15.04 -45.00
C THR A 875 -46.28 -15.87 -45.05
N ILE A 876 -46.06 -16.74 -44.06
CA ILE A 876 -44.86 -17.56 -43.93
C ILE A 876 -45.21 -19.01 -44.31
N ALA A 877 -44.60 -19.50 -45.40
CA ALA A 877 -44.80 -20.87 -45.86
C ALA A 877 -44.06 -21.87 -44.96
N TYR A 878 -44.75 -22.88 -44.43
CA TYR A 878 -44.17 -23.97 -43.65
C TYR A 878 -44.63 -25.36 -44.15
N LYS A 879 -43.84 -26.39 -43.83
CA LYS A 879 -44.11 -27.80 -44.14
C LYS A 879 -43.84 -28.68 -42.92
N GLU A 880 -44.76 -29.57 -42.61
CA GLU A 880 -44.61 -30.55 -41.52
C GLU A 880 -43.56 -31.61 -41.86
N CYS A 881 -42.73 -31.97 -40.88
CA CYS A 881 -41.61 -32.92 -41.00
C CYS A 881 -41.53 -33.85 -39.76
N PRO A 882 -40.89 -35.04 -39.87
CA PRO A 882 -40.68 -35.94 -38.71
C PRO A 882 -39.90 -35.26 -37.57
N ARG A 883 -40.06 -35.79 -36.35
CA ARG A 883 -39.42 -35.28 -35.13
C ARG A 883 -37.91 -35.11 -35.26
N ARG A 884 -37.36 -34.03 -34.72
CA ARG A 884 -35.91 -33.84 -34.63
C ARG A 884 -35.38 -34.58 -33.39
N SER A 885 -34.33 -35.39 -33.57
CA SER A 885 -33.75 -36.16 -32.46
C SER A 885 -33.19 -35.24 -31.38
N GLY A 886 -33.75 -35.32 -30.18
CA GLY A 886 -33.30 -34.58 -28.99
C GLY A 886 -34.23 -33.46 -28.51
N ASP A 887 -35.26 -33.10 -29.28
CA ASP A 887 -36.23 -32.04 -28.92
C ASP A 887 -37.27 -32.53 -27.89
N LEU A 888 -37.79 -31.60 -27.09
CA LEU A 888 -38.74 -31.85 -26.00
C LEU A 888 -40.11 -31.21 -26.29
N ALA A 889 -41.16 -31.71 -25.65
CA ALA A 889 -42.54 -31.24 -25.86
C ALA A 889 -42.76 -29.80 -25.38
N SER A 890 -42.50 -29.51 -24.10
CA SER A 890 -42.63 -28.16 -23.52
C SER A 890 -41.54 -27.86 -22.50
N VAL A 891 -41.02 -26.63 -22.51
CA VAL A 891 -39.98 -26.12 -21.61
C VAL A 891 -40.25 -24.64 -21.31
N ASP A 892 -40.77 -24.36 -20.10
CA ASP A 892 -41.14 -23.02 -19.62
C ASP A 892 -40.49 -22.75 -18.26
N ALA A 893 -40.02 -21.54 -17.96
CA ALA A 893 -39.45 -21.20 -16.64
C ALA A 893 -40.35 -20.42 -15.70
N ASP A 894 -40.03 -20.51 -14.40
CA ASP A 894 -40.55 -19.67 -13.33
C ASP A 894 -39.58 -18.48 -13.05
N PRO A 895 -39.91 -17.23 -13.46
CA PRO A 895 -39.08 -16.02 -13.31
C PRO A 895 -38.82 -15.56 -11.86
N ALA A 896 -39.43 -16.20 -10.85
CA ALA A 896 -39.55 -15.63 -9.51
C ALA A 896 -38.21 -15.26 -8.85
N VAL A 897 -37.16 -16.05 -9.05
CA VAL A 897 -35.90 -15.83 -8.33
C VAL A 897 -35.09 -14.67 -8.91
N ALA A 898 -35.05 -14.48 -10.23
CA ALA A 898 -34.46 -13.28 -10.82
C ALA A 898 -35.17 -12.00 -10.39
N ALA A 899 -36.50 -12.01 -10.34
CA ALA A 899 -37.28 -10.85 -9.90
C ALA A 899 -36.95 -10.48 -8.44
N LYS A 900 -36.81 -11.49 -7.57
CA LYS A 900 -36.51 -11.28 -6.16
C LYS A 900 -35.06 -10.87 -5.89
N GLU A 901 -34.10 -11.57 -6.48
CA GLU A 901 -32.68 -11.45 -6.13
C GLU A 901 -31.95 -10.36 -6.94
N LEU A 902 -32.40 -10.11 -8.17
CA LEU A 902 -31.80 -9.13 -9.10
C LEU A 902 -32.68 -7.91 -9.36
N GLY A 903 -33.94 -7.92 -8.92
CA GLY A 903 -34.91 -6.87 -9.25
C GLY A 903 -35.20 -6.77 -10.76
N TRP A 904 -34.99 -7.87 -11.50
CA TRP A 904 -35.09 -7.90 -12.96
C TRP A 904 -36.25 -8.78 -13.45
N LYS A 905 -36.90 -8.35 -14.54
CA LYS A 905 -37.97 -9.08 -15.23
C LYS A 905 -37.91 -8.76 -16.73
N ALA A 906 -38.22 -9.73 -17.58
CA ALA A 906 -38.43 -9.47 -19.00
C ALA A 906 -39.71 -8.64 -19.22
N GLU A 907 -39.63 -7.61 -20.06
CA GLU A 907 -40.69 -6.62 -20.27
C GLU A 907 -41.25 -6.64 -21.69
N ARG A 908 -40.46 -7.09 -22.67
CA ARG A 908 -40.85 -7.08 -24.08
C ARG A 908 -41.79 -8.23 -24.40
N SER A 909 -42.85 -7.90 -25.12
CA SER A 909 -43.86 -8.86 -25.55
C SER A 909 -43.40 -9.63 -26.79
N LEU A 910 -44.17 -10.67 -27.14
CA LEU A 910 -43.98 -11.42 -28.37
C LEU A 910 -44.07 -10.54 -29.63
N ASP A 911 -44.97 -9.54 -29.63
CA ASP A 911 -45.08 -8.58 -30.73
C ASP A 911 -43.81 -7.73 -30.86
N ASP A 912 -43.19 -7.35 -29.74
CA ASP A 912 -41.92 -6.60 -29.73
C ASP A 912 -40.78 -7.44 -30.32
N ILE A 913 -40.65 -8.70 -29.86
CA ILE A 913 -39.68 -9.67 -30.37
C ILE A 913 -39.75 -9.79 -31.89
N CYS A 914 -40.96 -10.00 -32.42
CA CYS A 914 -41.15 -10.22 -33.84
C CYS A 914 -40.94 -8.95 -34.66
N ARG A 915 -41.38 -7.79 -34.14
CA ARG A 915 -41.14 -6.49 -34.77
C ARG A 915 -39.65 -6.20 -34.86
N ASP A 916 -38.92 -6.34 -33.77
CA ASP A 916 -37.51 -5.96 -33.71
C ASP A 916 -36.65 -6.96 -34.49
N LEU A 917 -37.00 -8.25 -34.52
CA LEU A 917 -36.39 -9.23 -35.43
C LEU A 917 -36.58 -8.89 -36.91
N TRP A 918 -37.73 -8.31 -37.28
CA TRP A 918 -38.07 -7.98 -38.67
C TRP A 918 -37.38 -6.70 -39.18
N ARG A 919 -37.17 -5.72 -38.29
CA ARG A 919 -36.44 -4.48 -38.60
C ARG A 919 -35.01 -4.78 -39.04
#